data_AF-A0A534PUP9-F1
#
_entry.id   AF-A0A534PUP9-F1
#
_cell.length_a   1.000
_cell.length_b   1.000
_cell.length_c   1.000
_cell.angle_alpha   90.00
_cell.angle_beta   90.00
_cell.angle_gamma   90.00
#
_symmetry.space_group_name_H-M   'P 1'
#
loop_
_entity.id
_entity.type
_entity.pdbx_description
1 polymer ?
#
loop_
_entity_poly.entity_id
_entity_poly.type
_entity_poly.pdbx_seq_one_letter_code
_entity_poly.pdbx_strand_id
1 'polypeptide(L)'
;MRHLLAALLLLAACAPARPVTIEGRTVPYEEAAQQDFRRGQALYDQGNYAAAAAALGGFLSRYPESKLAEEALFRRGQALVRAGQLEQAEAALQELLEKHPTSPFKSAAAAELGNVQAKLGKQQALRPMVDQIPPEGPEREAQLRAFTEVLESAPAAEVARLVAETDKRSPAWPLAALKLARIQLHAGDRTHAAELASEILSVTDGVGPSADGARAVQRAAQPPANVKPNLLGIVLPLSGDLKGFADQALNGIALTLDLQNRGSLLVEIKDSKGEPDAAADAVAELAQAGAIAILGPLGLAEGPAAAARAQQLGIPLVSLSRAEGLTALGDYVFRDMPTSSAQARAVAEYAQRKLNVKGFGILHPDSPYGDEMSRYFWDALDATGAEVRAYEHYPRETTTFKPFIQSMVGRTVKDLEERQQYAEELKKILEQIKDPYKRRKAAQQLRNAQAPIVDFDALFIPDSARTVRLVAPAIAAEDVITTGCDTKELEVVKKTTKNEQLRTVQLLGTSLWDSPDLIDERSGVARYVQCSIFVDVFFPNSERAATRKFVDDYGSAYHRAPGFLEAHAFDAAALIKKAVSERRPQTREALRDALAGMQKPFEGAAGDTVFGKDREAQKPFFWLWVNRGTIVEFDPEGPPPVPPAMPLAAAPAK
;
A
#
# COMPACT_ATOMS: atom_id res chain seq x y z
N MET A 1 -28.99 44.26 37.89
CA MET A 1 -29.35 44.45 36.47
C MET A 1 -28.10 44.44 35.61
N ARG A 2 -27.68 43.26 35.12
CA ARG A 2 -26.82 43.00 33.95
C ARG A 2 -26.45 41.51 33.92
N HIS A 3 -27.49 40.67 33.92
CA HIS A 3 -27.46 39.26 33.52
C HIS A 3 -28.74 39.06 32.72
N LEU A 4 -28.71 39.34 31.42
CA LEU A 4 -29.75 39.05 30.42
C LEU A 4 -29.37 39.71 29.09
N LEU A 5 -28.42 39.10 28.37
CA LEU A 5 -28.21 39.28 26.92
C LEU A 5 -27.21 38.22 26.40
N ALA A 6 -27.38 36.99 26.90
CA ALA A 6 -26.75 35.79 26.39
C ALA A 6 -27.87 34.77 26.17
N ALA A 7 -28.50 34.84 24.99
CA ALA A 7 -29.33 33.79 24.37
C ALA A 7 -30.24 34.45 23.33
N LEU A 8 -29.77 34.63 22.10
CA LEU A 8 -30.60 34.50 20.89
C LEU A 8 -29.68 34.53 19.67
N LEU A 9 -29.92 33.60 18.73
CA LEU A 9 -29.31 33.47 17.39
C LEU A 9 -28.02 32.62 17.28
N LEU A 10 -28.11 31.37 17.72
CA LEU A 10 -27.44 30.23 17.07
C LEU A 10 -28.44 29.07 16.99
N LEU A 11 -29.55 29.30 16.28
CA LEU A 11 -30.31 28.22 15.66
C LEU A 11 -29.76 28.10 14.24
N ALA A 12 -28.69 27.32 14.10
CA ALA A 12 -28.41 26.67 12.83
C ALA A 12 -29.63 25.81 12.54
N ALA A 13 -30.51 26.31 11.67
CA ALA A 13 -31.59 25.51 11.12
C ALA A 13 -30.94 24.34 10.37
N CYS A 14 -30.87 23.17 11.02
CA CYS A 14 -30.76 21.91 10.30
C CYS A 14 -31.97 21.87 9.36
N ALA A 15 -31.77 22.26 8.10
CA ALA A 15 -32.69 21.89 7.05
C ALA A 15 -32.88 20.37 7.15
N PRO A 16 -34.12 19.86 7.19
CA PRO A 16 -34.34 18.42 7.28
C PRO A 16 -33.62 17.74 6.10
N ALA A 17 -32.81 16.72 6.40
CA ALA A 17 -32.10 15.97 5.38
C ALA A 17 -33.12 15.47 4.36
N ARG A 18 -32.97 15.87 3.09
CA ARG A 18 -33.87 15.47 2.00
C ARG A 18 -33.91 13.93 1.97
N PRO A 19 -35.03 13.25 2.24
CA PRO A 19 -35.07 11.81 2.25
C PRO A 19 -35.23 11.25 0.82
N VAL A 20 -34.64 10.09 0.55
CA VAL A 20 -34.85 9.32 -0.68
C VAL A 20 -35.19 7.86 -0.35
N THR A 21 -36.02 7.25 -1.19
CA THR A 21 -36.40 5.84 -1.02
C THR A 21 -35.53 4.96 -1.92
N ILE A 22 -34.75 4.07 -1.32
CA ILE A 22 -33.92 3.08 -2.03
C ILE A 22 -34.38 1.70 -1.56
N GLU A 23 -34.76 0.84 -2.51
CA GLU A 23 -35.18 -0.54 -2.22
C GLU A 23 -36.26 -0.65 -1.13
N GLY A 24 -37.18 0.32 -1.09
CA GLY A 24 -38.27 0.38 -0.12
C GLY A 24 -37.91 0.94 1.26
N ARG A 25 -36.67 1.41 1.48
CA ARG A 25 -36.23 2.08 2.72
C ARG A 25 -35.98 3.56 2.49
N THR A 26 -36.48 4.39 3.40
CA THR A 26 -36.24 5.85 3.38
C THR A 26 -34.92 6.15 4.07
N VAL A 27 -33.95 6.67 3.33
CA VAL A 27 -32.60 7.03 3.79
C VAL A 27 -32.30 8.50 3.49
N PRO A 28 -31.43 9.17 4.26
CA PRO A 28 -30.97 10.52 3.94
C PRO A 28 -30.29 10.58 2.55
N TYR A 29 -30.59 11.61 1.75
CA TYR A 29 -30.08 11.78 0.38
C TYR A 29 -28.56 11.64 0.28
N GLU A 30 -27.81 12.30 1.17
CA GLU A 30 -26.34 12.25 1.14
C GLU A 30 -25.77 10.91 1.61
N GLU A 31 -26.47 10.20 2.50
CA GLU A 31 -26.04 8.87 2.95
C GLU A 31 -26.22 7.84 1.83
N ALA A 32 -27.36 7.90 1.13
CA ALA A 32 -27.63 7.17 -0.09
C ALA A 32 -26.60 7.47 -1.20
N ALA A 33 -26.33 8.76 -1.42
CA ALA A 33 -25.35 9.20 -2.40
C ALA A 33 -23.96 8.62 -2.07
N GLN A 34 -23.52 8.72 -0.82
CA GLN A 34 -22.22 8.19 -0.39
C GLN A 34 -22.11 6.66 -0.57
N GLN A 35 -23.18 5.91 -0.36
CA GLN A 35 -23.19 4.46 -0.62
C GLN A 35 -23.01 4.14 -2.12
N ASP A 36 -23.78 4.80 -2.98
CA ASP A 36 -23.72 4.56 -4.43
C ASP A 36 -22.39 5.04 -5.04
N PHE A 37 -21.85 6.15 -4.54
CA PHE A 37 -20.54 6.65 -4.92
C PHE A 37 -19.44 5.64 -4.56
N ARG A 38 -19.45 5.09 -3.32
CA ARG A 38 -18.50 4.06 -2.88
C ARG A 38 -18.56 2.80 -3.74
N ARG A 39 -19.73 2.42 -4.25
CA ARG A 39 -19.87 1.30 -5.19
C ARG A 39 -19.10 1.57 -6.50
N GLY A 40 -19.21 2.79 -7.03
CA GLY A 40 -18.43 3.21 -8.20
C GLY A 40 -16.92 3.16 -7.95
N GLN A 41 -16.47 3.61 -6.78
CA GLN A 41 -15.07 3.55 -6.37
C GLN A 41 -14.58 2.10 -6.22
N ALA A 42 -15.35 1.23 -5.55
CA ALA A 42 -14.99 -0.17 -5.38
C ALA A 42 -14.80 -0.90 -6.72
N LEU A 43 -15.66 -0.62 -7.71
CA LEU A 43 -15.50 -1.16 -9.06
C LEU A 43 -14.25 -0.63 -9.77
N TYR A 44 -13.89 0.63 -9.52
CA TYR A 44 -12.66 1.23 -10.04
C TYR A 44 -11.42 0.55 -9.44
N ASP A 45 -11.43 0.33 -8.13
CA ASP A 45 -10.34 -0.29 -7.37
C ASP A 45 -10.16 -1.78 -7.74
N GLN A 46 -11.24 -2.45 -8.14
CA GLN A 46 -11.22 -3.82 -8.71
C GLN A 46 -10.70 -3.88 -10.16
N GLY A 47 -10.35 -2.75 -10.77
CA GLY A 47 -9.91 -2.68 -12.17
C GLY A 47 -11.05 -2.82 -13.19
N ASN A 48 -12.31 -2.89 -12.75
CA ASN A 48 -13.46 -2.97 -13.65
C ASN A 48 -13.91 -1.57 -14.09
N TYR A 49 -13.07 -0.92 -14.88
CA TYR A 49 -13.19 0.51 -15.21
C TYR A 49 -14.47 0.86 -15.98
N ALA A 50 -14.93 -0.01 -16.88
CA ALA A 50 -16.18 0.21 -17.62
C ALA A 50 -17.40 0.16 -16.69
N ALA A 51 -17.44 -0.82 -15.77
CA ALA A 51 -18.51 -0.91 -14.78
C ALA A 51 -18.45 0.25 -13.77
N ALA A 52 -17.25 0.68 -13.38
CA ALA A 52 -17.06 1.84 -12.51
C ALA A 52 -17.60 3.13 -13.16
N ALA A 53 -17.26 3.36 -14.43
CA ALA A 53 -17.77 4.50 -15.20
C ALA A 53 -19.31 4.49 -15.30
N ALA A 54 -19.90 3.32 -15.54
CA ALA A 54 -21.35 3.15 -15.59
C ALA A 54 -22.01 3.40 -14.23
N ALA A 55 -21.44 2.87 -13.14
CA ALA A 55 -21.93 3.06 -11.79
C ALA A 55 -21.88 4.54 -11.35
N LEU A 56 -20.78 5.23 -11.64
CA LEU A 56 -20.63 6.66 -11.37
C LEU A 56 -21.56 7.51 -12.26
N GLY A 57 -21.80 7.12 -13.51
CA GLY A 57 -22.81 7.77 -14.36
C GLY A 57 -24.24 7.61 -13.81
N GLY A 58 -24.56 6.43 -13.29
CA GLY A 58 -25.81 6.17 -12.57
C GLY A 58 -25.95 7.00 -11.30
N PHE A 59 -24.86 7.14 -10.54
CA PHE A 59 -24.80 8.03 -9.38
C PHE A 59 -25.11 9.48 -9.76
N LEU A 60 -24.45 10.03 -10.78
CA LEU A 60 -24.65 11.42 -11.24
C LEU A 60 -26.09 11.68 -11.70
N SER A 61 -26.74 10.66 -12.27
CA SER A 61 -28.15 10.75 -12.67
C SER A 61 -29.12 10.72 -11.49
N ARG A 62 -28.80 9.96 -10.43
CA ARG A 62 -29.63 9.83 -9.23
C ARG A 62 -29.40 10.94 -8.21
N TYR A 63 -28.16 11.43 -8.09
CA TYR A 63 -27.74 12.38 -7.06
C TYR A 63 -27.00 13.62 -7.62
N PRO A 64 -27.60 14.36 -8.58
CA PRO A 64 -26.92 15.48 -9.23
C PRO A 64 -26.59 16.65 -8.30
N GLU A 65 -27.25 16.75 -7.13
CA GLU A 65 -27.05 17.83 -6.14
C GLU A 65 -26.18 17.38 -4.95
N SER A 66 -25.65 16.15 -4.97
CA SER A 66 -24.78 15.67 -3.89
C SER A 66 -23.48 16.44 -3.85
N LYS A 67 -22.93 16.62 -2.64
CA LYS A 67 -21.56 17.13 -2.44
C LYS A 67 -20.48 16.32 -3.16
N LEU A 68 -20.78 15.07 -3.53
CA LEU A 68 -19.88 14.17 -4.25
C LEU A 68 -20.06 14.23 -5.78
N ALA A 69 -20.99 15.03 -6.31
CA ALA A 69 -21.28 15.07 -7.75
C ALA A 69 -20.05 15.47 -8.59
N GLU A 70 -19.31 16.50 -8.15
CA GLU A 70 -18.11 16.95 -8.87
C GLU A 70 -16.99 15.89 -8.85
N GLU A 71 -16.79 15.23 -7.72
CA GLU A 71 -15.82 14.14 -7.59
C GLU A 71 -16.23 12.92 -8.42
N ALA A 72 -17.52 12.57 -8.43
CA ALA A 72 -18.05 11.47 -9.23
C ALA A 72 -17.90 11.73 -10.72
N LEU A 73 -18.07 12.97 -11.17
CA LEU A 73 -17.87 13.35 -12.56
C LEU A 73 -16.39 13.24 -12.96
N PHE A 74 -15.47 13.71 -12.10
CA PHE A 74 -14.03 13.56 -12.33
C PHE A 74 -13.61 12.07 -12.36
N ARG A 75 -14.01 11.29 -11.35
CA ARG A 75 -13.69 9.86 -11.25
C ARG A 75 -14.30 9.05 -12.40
N ARG A 76 -15.49 9.42 -12.88
CA ARG A 76 -16.08 8.83 -14.08
C ARG A 76 -15.21 9.09 -15.30
N GLY A 77 -14.71 10.31 -15.47
CA GLY A 77 -13.73 10.65 -16.51
C GLY A 77 -12.50 9.73 -16.46
N GLN A 78 -11.87 9.60 -15.28
CA GLN A 78 -10.71 8.71 -15.09
C GLN A 78 -11.03 7.23 -15.38
N ALA A 79 -12.21 6.76 -14.97
CA ALA A 79 -12.67 5.39 -15.24
C ALA A 79 -12.82 5.14 -16.75
N LEU A 80 -13.40 6.09 -17.48
CA LEU A 80 -13.56 6.02 -18.93
C LEU A 80 -12.20 6.00 -19.65
N VAL A 81 -11.22 6.78 -19.19
CA VAL A 81 -9.85 6.73 -19.73
C VAL A 81 -9.23 5.35 -19.56
N ARG A 82 -9.33 4.77 -18.36
CA ARG A 82 -8.79 3.44 -18.06
C ARG A 82 -9.52 2.32 -18.80
N ALA A 83 -10.81 2.51 -19.10
CA ALA A 83 -11.61 1.61 -19.93
C ALA A 83 -11.35 1.76 -21.44
N GLY A 84 -10.51 2.71 -21.87
CA GLY A 84 -10.24 2.99 -23.28
C GLY A 84 -11.38 3.71 -24.02
N GLN A 85 -12.39 4.20 -23.30
CA GLN A 85 -13.56 4.89 -23.85
C GLN A 85 -13.30 6.41 -23.94
N LEU A 86 -12.37 6.77 -24.82
CA LEU A 86 -11.75 8.10 -24.84
C LEU A 86 -12.74 9.22 -25.19
N GLU A 87 -13.68 9.02 -26.12
CA GLU A 87 -14.67 10.04 -26.50
C GLU A 87 -15.66 10.32 -25.36
N GLN A 88 -16.02 9.28 -24.60
CA GLN A 88 -16.88 9.44 -23.43
C GLN A 88 -16.12 10.10 -22.27
N ALA A 89 -14.83 9.77 -22.12
CA ALA A 89 -13.96 10.41 -21.14
C ALA A 89 -13.83 11.91 -21.43
N GLU A 90 -13.64 12.29 -22.70
CA GLU A 90 -13.58 13.68 -23.15
C GLU A 90 -14.85 14.44 -22.73
N ALA A 91 -16.04 13.90 -23.07
CA ALA A 91 -17.31 14.54 -22.73
C ALA A 91 -17.51 14.70 -21.21
N ALA A 92 -17.15 13.68 -20.41
CA ALA A 92 -17.29 13.73 -18.95
C ALA A 92 -16.37 14.78 -18.31
N LEU A 93 -15.13 14.88 -18.80
CA LEU A 93 -14.15 15.85 -18.28
C LEU A 93 -14.49 17.28 -18.73
N GLN A 94 -14.96 17.47 -19.97
CA GLN A 94 -15.47 18.76 -20.45
C GLN A 94 -16.68 19.23 -19.64
N GLU A 95 -17.63 18.33 -19.37
CA GLU A 95 -18.80 18.65 -18.55
C GLU A 95 -18.41 19.18 -17.16
N LEU A 96 -17.38 18.62 -16.53
CA LEU A 96 -16.87 19.10 -15.25
C LEU A 96 -16.32 20.52 -15.38
N LEU A 97 -15.48 20.76 -16.40
CA LEU A 97 -14.83 22.06 -16.59
C LEU A 97 -15.82 23.17 -16.94
N GLU A 98 -16.88 22.85 -17.70
CA GLU A 98 -17.90 23.80 -18.11
C GLU A 98 -18.91 24.09 -16.99
N LYS A 99 -19.43 23.05 -16.33
CA LYS A 99 -20.49 23.19 -15.32
C LYS A 99 -19.96 23.51 -13.93
N HIS A 100 -18.72 23.14 -13.62
CA HIS A 100 -18.09 23.30 -12.30
C HIS A 100 -16.73 24.03 -12.39
N PRO A 101 -16.70 25.29 -12.88
CA PRO A 101 -15.45 26.02 -13.12
C PRO A 101 -14.65 26.40 -11.87
N THR A 102 -15.22 26.19 -10.67
CA THR A 102 -14.58 26.38 -9.36
C THR A 102 -14.29 25.07 -8.63
N SER A 103 -14.50 23.92 -9.28
CA SER A 103 -14.29 22.60 -8.66
C SER A 103 -12.84 22.40 -8.21
N PRO A 104 -12.58 21.75 -7.06
CA PRO A 104 -11.23 21.37 -6.66
C PRO A 104 -10.55 20.44 -7.68
N PHE A 105 -11.33 19.74 -8.51
CA PHE A 105 -10.83 18.82 -9.54
C PHE A 105 -10.49 19.49 -10.87
N LYS A 106 -10.76 20.80 -11.04
CA LYS A 106 -10.60 21.49 -12.33
C LYS A 106 -9.22 21.30 -12.97
N SER A 107 -8.14 21.53 -12.21
CA SER A 107 -6.78 21.43 -12.75
C SER A 107 -6.45 20.00 -13.17
N ALA A 108 -6.87 19.01 -12.38
CA ALA A 108 -6.65 17.59 -12.68
C ALA A 108 -7.51 17.14 -13.89
N ALA A 109 -8.76 17.59 -13.97
CA ALA A 109 -9.66 17.30 -15.09
C ALA A 109 -9.17 17.91 -16.40
N ALA A 110 -8.63 19.14 -16.38
CA ALA A 110 -8.05 19.79 -17.55
C ALA A 110 -6.81 19.05 -18.06
N ALA A 111 -5.94 18.59 -17.16
CA ALA A 111 -4.78 17.78 -17.52
C ALA A 111 -5.18 16.43 -18.13
N GLU A 112 -6.13 15.72 -17.50
CA GLU A 112 -6.62 14.43 -18.01
C GLU A 112 -7.33 14.61 -19.36
N LEU A 113 -8.09 15.69 -19.55
CA LEU A 113 -8.74 16.03 -20.81
C LEU A 113 -7.72 16.26 -21.93
N GLY A 114 -6.64 17.02 -21.66
CA GLY A 114 -5.55 17.22 -22.62
C GLY A 114 -4.91 15.89 -23.06
N ASN A 115 -4.71 14.97 -22.13
CA ASN A 115 -4.21 13.61 -22.43
C ASN A 115 -5.19 12.81 -23.28
N VAL A 116 -6.49 12.89 -22.99
CA VAL A 116 -7.55 12.23 -23.77
C VAL A 116 -7.61 12.78 -25.19
N GLN A 117 -7.57 14.10 -25.34
CA GLN A 117 -7.58 14.76 -26.65
C GLN A 117 -6.33 14.45 -27.47
N ALA A 118 -5.17 14.31 -26.81
CA ALA A 118 -3.95 13.79 -27.43
C ALA A 118 -4.16 12.40 -28.02
N LYS A 119 -4.73 11.48 -27.23
CA LYS A 119 -5.01 10.10 -27.68
C LYS A 119 -6.07 10.02 -28.77
N LEU A 120 -7.04 10.94 -28.77
CA LEU A 120 -8.06 11.05 -29.82
C LEU A 120 -7.55 11.74 -31.09
N GLY A 121 -6.31 12.24 -31.12
CA GLY A 121 -5.77 12.99 -32.24
C GLY A 121 -6.51 14.32 -32.50
N LYS A 122 -7.26 14.83 -31.51
CA LYS A 122 -8.05 16.06 -31.59
C LYS A 122 -7.26 17.32 -31.27
N GLN A 123 -5.94 17.22 -31.19
CA GLN A 123 -5.09 18.37 -30.92
C GLN A 123 -5.05 19.29 -32.13
N GLN A 124 -5.34 20.57 -31.91
CA GLN A 124 -4.97 21.59 -32.88
C GLN A 124 -3.45 21.56 -33.00
N ALA A 125 -2.95 21.27 -34.20
CA ALA A 125 -1.53 21.28 -34.46
C ALA A 125 -0.99 22.69 -34.14
N LEU A 126 -0.05 22.77 -33.20
CA LEU A 126 0.52 24.04 -32.77
C LEU A 126 1.28 24.73 -33.91
N ARG A 127 1.85 23.95 -34.84
CA ARG A 127 2.70 24.47 -35.91
C ARG A 127 1.95 25.39 -36.89
N PRO A 128 0.80 25.00 -37.47
CA PRO A 128 -0.03 25.91 -38.27
C PRO A 128 -0.40 27.21 -37.56
N MET A 129 -0.57 27.18 -36.24
CA MET A 129 -0.87 28.39 -35.46
C MET A 129 0.34 29.32 -35.44
N VAL A 130 1.55 28.80 -35.19
CA VAL A 130 2.80 29.57 -35.23
C VAL A 130 3.01 30.23 -36.60
N ASP A 131 2.75 29.50 -37.68
CA ASP A 131 2.92 30.01 -39.06
C ASP A 131 1.95 31.16 -39.40
N GLN A 132 0.83 31.27 -38.67
CA GLN A 132 -0.17 32.33 -38.86
C GLN A 132 0.12 33.60 -38.06
N ILE A 133 1.04 33.56 -37.09
CA ILE A 133 1.35 34.72 -36.21
C ILE A 133 2.17 35.75 -36.97
N PRO A 134 1.65 36.97 -37.23
CA PRO A 134 2.40 38.01 -37.89
C PRO A 134 3.52 38.51 -36.97
N PRO A 135 4.64 38.98 -37.55
CA PRO A 135 5.76 39.48 -36.77
C PRO A 135 5.40 40.74 -35.96
N GLU A 136 4.44 41.56 -36.43
CA GLU A 136 4.00 42.80 -35.79
C GLU A 136 2.50 43.07 -36.06
N GLY A 137 1.92 44.06 -35.38
CA GLY A 137 0.56 44.52 -35.61
C GLY A 137 -0.47 44.03 -34.57
N PRO A 138 -1.71 44.57 -34.59
CA PRO A 138 -2.73 44.30 -33.57
C PRO A 138 -3.25 42.85 -33.58
N GLU A 139 -3.15 42.15 -34.72
CA GLU A 139 -3.56 40.75 -34.86
C GLU A 139 -2.58 39.78 -34.17
N ARG A 140 -1.30 40.16 -34.06
CA ARG A 140 -0.25 39.37 -33.41
C ARG A 140 -0.64 39.00 -31.98
N GLU A 141 -1.07 39.98 -31.20
CA GLU A 141 -1.43 39.78 -29.79
C GLU A 141 -2.63 38.85 -29.62
N ALA A 142 -3.62 38.93 -30.51
CA ALA A 142 -4.78 38.05 -30.48
C ALA A 142 -4.39 36.59 -30.79
N GLN A 143 -3.55 36.38 -31.80
CA GLN A 143 -3.11 35.04 -32.19
C GLN A 143 -2.10 34.44 -31.21
N LEU A 144 -1.23 35.25 -30.58
CA LEU A 144 -0.36 34.79 -29.49
C LEU A 144 -1.17 34.32 -28.27
N ARG A 145 -2.29 35.00 -27.94
CA ARG A 145 -3.19 34.55 -26.87
C ARG A 145 -3.83 33.20 -27.21
N ALA A 146 -4.39 33.06 -28.42
CA ALA A 146 -4.98 31.79 -28.87
C ALA A 146 -3.95 30.66 -28.91
N PHE A 147 -2.73 30.94 -29.40
CA PHE A 147 -1.62 29.99 -29.40
C PHE A 147 -1.24 29.56 -27.97
N THR A 148 -1.14 30.50 -27.03
CA THR A 148 -0.80 30.21 -25.64
C THR A 148 -1.83 29.31 -24.98
N GLU A 149 -3.13 29.53 -25.24
CA GLU A 149 -4.21 28.72 -24.70
C GLU A 149 -4.11 27.26 -25.14
N VAL A 150 -3.85 27.01 -26.43
CA VAL A 150 -3.64 25.65 -26.95
C VAL A 150 -2.34 25.05 -26.42
N LEU A 151 -1.25 25.83 -26.42
CA LEU A 151 0.07 25.43 -25.94
C LEU A 151 0.05 24.95 -24.48
N GLU A 152 -0.75 25.56 -23.61
CA GLU A 152 -0.83 25.17 -22.19
C GLU A 152 -1.39 23.75 -22.00
N SER A 153 -2.21 23.27 -22.93
CA SER A 153 -2.78 21.91 -22.93
C SER A 153 -1.98 20.88 -23.74
N ALA A 154 -0.89 21.30 -24.39
CA ALA A 154 -0.16 20.46 -25.33
C ALA A 154 0.77 19.43 -24.64
N PRO A 155 0.99 18.24 -25.24
CA PRO A 155 1.85 17.21 -24.67
C PRO A 155 3.32 17.64 -24.69
N ALA A 156 4.08 17.20 -23.69
CA ALA A 156 5.50 17.55 -23.55
C ALA A 156 6.34 17.25 -24.81
N ALA A 157 6.08 16.12 -25.49
CA ALA A 157 6.80 15.74 -26.70
C ALA A 157 6.51 16.69 -27.89
N GLU A 158 5.27 17.17 -28.03
CA GLU A 158 4.91 18.12 -29.06
C GLU A 158 5.51 19.50 -28.77
N VAL A 159 5.44 19.95 -27.51
CA VAL A 159 6.06 21.21 -27.07
C VAL A 159 7.57 21.18 -27.34
N ALA A 160 8.25 20.09 -26.99
CA ALA A 160 9.68 19.93 -27.23
C ALA A 160 10.03 20.01 -28.73
N ARG A 161 9.27 19.31 -29.58
CA ARG A 161 9.42 19.38 -31.04
C ARG A 161 9.20 20.80 -31.56
N LEU A 162 8.14 21.46 -31.10
CA LEU A 162 7.81 22.83 -31.52
C LEU A 162 8.93 23.82 -31.18
N VAL A 163 9.51 23.73 -29.98
CA VAL A 163 10.64 24.59 -29.56
C VAL A 163 11.86 24.36 -30.44
N ALA A 164 12.14 23.11 -30.81
CA ALA A 164 13.27 22.75 -31.67
C ALA A 164 13.11 23.22 -33.12
N GLU A 165 11.87 23.20 -33.65
CA GLU A 165 11.58 23.51 -35.06
C GLU A 165 11.20 24.97 -35.33
N THR A 166 10.93 25.77 -34.29
CA THR A 166 10.50 27.17 -34.43
C THR A 166 11.71 28.10 -34.43
N ASP A 167 11.80 29.01 -35.40
CA ASP A 167 12.86 30.03 -35.42
C ASP A 167 12.75 30.92 -34.18
N LYS A 168 13.86 31.18 -33.50
CA LYS A 168 13.90 31.98 -32.25
C LYS A 168 13.41 33.42 -32.44
N ARG A 169 13.43 33.94 -33.66
CA ARG A 169 12.87 35.26 -34.01
C ARG A 169 11.35 35.26 -34.07
N SER A 170 10.71 34.08 -34.09
CA SER A 170 9.26 33.97 -34.04
C SER A 170 8.75 34.47 -32.69
N PRO A 171 7.69 35.31 -32.66
CA PRO A 171 7.08 35.74 -31.42
C PRO A 171 6.47 34.60 -30.60
N ALA A 172 6.22 33.42 -31.20
CA ALA A 172 5.76 32.22 -30.49
C ALA A 172 6.88 31.48 -29.74
N TRP A 173 8.13 31.61 -30.18
CA TRP A 173 9.24 30.80 -29.64
C TRP A 173 9.43 31.01 -28.12
N PRO A 174 9.45 32.24 -27.58
CA PRO A 174 9.59 32.46 -26.14
C PRO A 174 8.45 31.85 -25.30
N LEU A 175 7.25 31.73 -25.86
CA LEU A 175 6.10 31.12 -25.18
C LEU A 175 6.24 29.59 -25.13
N ALA A 176 6.56 28.97 -26.27
CA ALA A 176 6.81 27.53 -26.37
C ALA A 176 8.00 27.10 -25.51
N ALA A 177 9.10 27.86 -25.56
CA ALA A 177 10.30 27.61 -24.79
C ALA A 177 10.03 27.73 -23.28
N LEU A 178 9.24 28.72 -22.85
CA LEU A 178 8.88 28.86 -21.45
C LEU A 178 8.03 27.68 -20.94
N LYS A 179 7.08 27.19 -21.76
CA LYS A 179 6.30 25.99 -21.43
C LYS A 179 7.20 24.78 -21.26
N LEU A 180 8.15 24.57 -22.18
CA LEU A 180 9.11 23.48 -22.08
C LEU A 180 10.01 23.59 -20.84
N ALA A 181 10.50 24.80 -20.53
CA ALA A 181 11.34 25.02 -19.36
C ALA A 181 10.59 24.70 -18.05
N ARG A 182 9.29 25.03 -17.98
CA ARG A 182 8.43 24.64 -16.86
C ARG A 182 8.22 23.12 -16.78
N ILE A 183 8.03 22.45 -17.92
CA ILE A 183 7.91 20.99 -17.99
C ILE A 183 9.19 20.32 -17.49
N GLN A 184 10.37 20.77 -17.96
CA GLN A 184 11.68 20.29 -17.52
C GLN A 184 11.86 20.47 -16.01
N LEU A 185 11.49 21.65 -15.48
CA LEU A 185 11.55 21.91 -14.05
C LEU A 185 10.64 20.98 -13.25
N HIS A 186 9.41 20.72 -13.72
CA HIS A 186 8.50 19.75 -13.11
C HIS A 186 9.03 18.31 -13.18
N ALA A 187 9.76 17.96 -14.23
CA ALA A 187 10.43 16.67 -14.38
C ALA A 187 11.73 16.56 -13.55
N GLY A 188 12.15 17.63 -12.85
CA GLY A 188 13.38 17.68 -12.07
C GLY A 188 14.64 17.99 -12.88
N ASP A 189 14.51 18.23 -14.19
CA ASP A 189 15.60 18.60 -15.09
C ASP A 189 15.94 20.10 -14.97
N ARG A 190 16.51 20.45 -13.82
CA ARG A 190 16.83 21.83 -13.46
C ARG A 190 17.89 22.46 -14.37
N THR A 191 18.83 21.66 -14.87
CA THR A 191 19.90 22.14 -15.75
C THR A 191 19.34 22.64 -17.07
N HIS A 192 18.60 21.80 -17.80
CA HIS A 192 18.03 22.23 -19.08
C HIS A 192 16.94 23.29 -18.89
N ALA A 193 16.17 23.24 -17.79
CA ALA A 193 15.21 24.30 -17.47
C ALA A 193 15.91 25.67 -17.27
N ALA A 194 17.05 25.70 -16.58
CA ALA A 194 17.83 26.92 -16.36
C ALA A 194 18.50 27.43 -17.65
N GLU A 195 19.01 26.53 -18.49
CA GLU A 195 19.60 26.85 -19.80
C GLU A 195 18.54 27.48 -20.71
N LEU A 196 17.38 26.83 -20.85
CA LEU A 196 16.30 27.31 -21.70
C LEU A 196 15.71 28.63 -21.17
N ALA A 197 15.62 28.80 -19.86
CA ALA A 197 15.26 30.08 -19.26
C ALA A 197 16.27 31.20 -19.58
N SER A 198 17.57 30.90 -19.55
CA SER A 198 18.62 31.85 -19.91
C SER A 198 18.54 32.25 -21.38
N GLU A 199 18.19 31.29 -22.24
CA GLU A 199 17.99 31.51 -23.67
C GLU A 199 16.77 32.39 -23.95
N ILE A 200 15.65 32.17 -23.26
CA ILE A 200 14.47 33.04 -23.35
C ILE A 200 14.83 34.48 -22.97
N LEU A 201 15.55 34.67 -21.87
CA LEU A 201 15.98 36.00 -21.43
C LEU A 201 16.87 36.70 -22.47
N SER A 202 17.72 35.94 -23.17
CA SER A 202 18.54 36.48 -24.25
C SER A 202 17.72 36.86 -25.49
N VAL A 203 16.71 36.07 -25.86
CA VAL A 203 15.88 36.32 -27.06
C VAL A 203 14.91 37.48 -26.84
N THR A 204 14.41 37.68 -25.63
CA THR A 204 13.44 38.74 -25.30
C THR A 204 14.08 40.01 -24.74
N ASP A 205 15.41 40.12 -24.78
CA ASP A 205 16.19 41.19 -24.13
C ASP A 205 15.83 41.39 -22.64
N GLY A 206 15.37 40.32 -21.98
CA GLY A 206 14.92 40.34 -20.60
C GLY A 206 13.62 41.10 -20.33
N VAL A 207 12.80 41.38 -21.35
CA VAL A 207 11.54 42.14 -21.22
C VAL A 207 10.32 41.27 -21.55
N GLY A 208 9.20 41.55 -20.89
CA GLY A 208 7.89 40.98 -21.19
C GLY A 208 7.55 39.70 -20.42
N PRO A 209 6.32 39.17 -20.59
CA PRO A 209 5.80 38.06 -19.77
C PRO A 209 6.64 36.78 -19.85
N SER A 210 7.20 36.46 -21.01
CA SER A 210 8.08 35.30 -21.17
C SER A 210 9.40 35.47 -20.41
N ALA A 211 9.96 36.68 -20.38
CA ALA A 211 11.17 36.99 -19.61
C ALA A 211 10.91 36.86 -18.11
N ASP A 212 9.78 37.38 -17.62
CA ASP A 212 9.40 37.27 -16.21
C ASP A 212 9.19 35.81 -15.80
N GLY A 213 8.54 35.02 -16.66
CA GLY A 213 8.42 33.58 -16.51
C GLY A 213 9.78 32.88 -16.48
N ALA A 214 10.70 33.25 -17.37
CA ALA A 214 12.03 32.67 -17.42
C ALA A 214 12.87 33.00 -16.16
N ARG A 215 12.78 34.22 -15.62
CA ARG A 215 13.39 34.55 -14.31
C ARG A 215 12.82 33.69 -13.19
N ALA A 216 11.52 33.40 -13.22
CA ALA A 216 10.91 32.50 -12.24
C ALA A 216 11.45 31.07 -12.38
N VAL A 217 11.60 30.57 -13.61
CA VAL A 217 12.22 29.26 -13.87
C VAL A 217 13.67 29.24 -13.41
N GLN A 218 14.50 30.25 -13.73
CA GLN A 218 15.88 30.33 -13.25
C GLN A 218 15.97 30.27 -11.73
N ARG A 219 15.13 31.03 -11.01
CA ARG A 219 15.09 30.98 -9.54
C ARG A 219 14.69 29.61 -9.00
N ALA A 220 13.72 28.97 -9.64
CA ALA A 220 13.22 27.67 -9.20
C ALA A 220 14.17 26.51 -9.59
N ALA A 221 14.97 26.69 -10.64
CA ALA A 221 15.99 25.75 -11.07
C ALA A 221 17.28 25.83 -10.22
N GLN A 222 17.49 26.94 -9.50
CA GLN A 222 18.58 27.01 -8.53
C GLN A 222 18.32 26.00 -7.38
N PRO A 223 19.34 25.23 -6.97
CA PRO A 223 19.22 24.43 -5.76
C PRO A 223 18.91 25.37 -4.60
N PRO A 224 18.02 24.99 -3.67
CA PRO A 224 17.60 25.86 -2.57
C PRO A 224 18.85 26.36 -1.82
N ALA A 225 19.06 27.68 -1.87
CA ALA A 225 20.30 28.34 -1.50
C ALA A 225 20.70 28.25 -0.01
N ASN A 226 19.86 27.61 0.82
CA ASN A 226 19.98 27.55 2.28
C ASN A 226 19.84 26.12 2.81
N VAL A 227 20.57 25.14 2.24
CA VAL A 227 20.66 23.82 2.90
C VAL A 227 21.45 23.97 4.19
N LYS A 228 20.84 23.58 5.32
CA LYS A 228 21.48 23.47 6.62
C LYS A 228 21.93 22.02 6.79
N PRO A 229 23.24 21.71 6.71
CA PRO A 229 23.75 20.33 6.71
C PRO A 229 23.36 19.50 7.93
N ASN A 230 22.95 20.17 9.01
CA ASN A 230 22.59 19.56 10.27
C ASN A 230 21.09 19.70 10.62
N LEU A 231 20.20 20.01 9.67
CA LEU A 231 18.76 20.07 9.93
C LEU A 231 18.04 18.88 9.28
N LEU A 232 17.46 18.01 10.09
CA LEU A 232 16.57 16.92 9.67
C LEU A 232 15.11 17.35 9.84
N GLY A 233 14.31 17.20 8.80
CA GLY A 233 12.87 17.32 8.88
C GLY A 233 12.20 16.01 9.31
N ILE A 234 11.14 16.08 10.08
CA ILE A 234 10.28 14.93 10.41
C ILE A 234 8.85 15.30 10.04
N VAL A 235 8.19 14.44 9.26
CA VAL A 235 6.77 14.60 8.90
C VAL A 235 6.03 13.39 9.45
N LEU A 236 5.10 13.59 10.37
CA LEU A 236 4.29 12.51 10.96
C LEU A 236 2.85 13.00 11.21
N PRO A 237 1.83 12.12 11.18
CA PRO A 237 0.46 12.49 11.48
C PRO A 237 0.24 12.61 13.00
N LEU A 238 0.65 13.74 13.58
CA LEU A 238 0.64 14.01 15.02
C LEU A 238 -0.74 14.41 15.55
N SER A 239 -1.74 14.48 14.66
CA SER A 239 -3.16 14.62 14.97
C SER A 239 -4.01 13.66 14.14
N GLY A 240 -5.31 13.59 14.43
CA GLY A 240 -6.26 12.70 13.75
C GLY A 240 -6.09 11.22 14.13
N ASP A 241 -6.63 10.35 13.29
CA ASP A 241 -6.78 8.92 13.58
C ASP A 241 -5.44 8.16 13.65
N LEU A 242 -4.41 8.66 12.97
CA LEU A 242 -3.09 8.03 12.94
C LEU A 242 -2.15 8.49 14.06
N LYS A 243 -2.60 9.40 14.94
CA LYS A 243 -1.75 9.95 16.01
C LYS A 243 -1.11 8.88 16.89
N GLY A 244 -1.85 7.83 17.26
CA GLY A 244 -1.31 6.76 18.10
C GLY A 244 -0.09 6.06 17.48
N PHE A 245 -0.10 5.88 16.15
CA PHE A 245 1.02 5.33 15.41
C PHE A 245 2.17 6.35 15.29
N ALA A 246 1.85 7.63 15.07
CA ALA A 246 2.85 8.69 15.05
C ALA A 246 3.59 8.84 16.39
N ASP A 247 2.88 8.71 17.52
CA ASP A 247 3.47 8.76 18.86
C ASP A 247 4.45 7.59 19.06
N GLN A 248 4.13 6.39 18.55
CA GLN A 248 5.05 5.25 18.56
C GLN A 248 6.30 5.57 17.75
N ALA A 249 6.16 5.94 16.47
CA ALA A 249 7.29 6.29 15.62
C ALA A 249 8.17 7.39 16.28
N LEU A 250 7.56 8.42 16.86
CA LEU A 250 8.26 9.51 17.52
C LEU A 250 9.05 9.05 18.77
N ASN A 251 8.52 8.11 19.55
CA ASN A 251 9.26 7.51 20.67
C ASN A 251 10.51 6.75 20.18
N GLY A 252 10.40 5.98 19.09
CA GLY A 252 11.54 5.33 18.45
C GLY A 252 12.61 6.34 18.01
N ILE A 253 12.18 7.41 17.33
CA ILE A 253 13.07 8.49 16.88
C ILE A 253 13.75 9.20 18.07
N ALA A 254 13.00 9.48 19.14
CA ALA A 254 13.49 10.20 20.32
C ALA A 254 14.57 9.44 21.11
N LEU A 255 14.70 8.12 20.94
CA LEU A 255 15.80 7.36 21.53
C LEU A 255 17.16 7.64 20.88
N THR A 256 17.17 8.09 19.63
CA THR A 256 18.43 8.37 18.90
C THR A 256 18.62 9.85 18.59
N LEU A 257 17.55 10.63 18.42
CA LEU A 257 17.61 12.06 18.13
C LEU A 257 17.21 12.90 19.33
N ASP A 258 17.93 14.01 19.53
CA ASP A 258 17.55 15.01 20.52
C ASP A 258 16.51 15.98 19.93
N LEU A 259 15.24 15.69 20.19
CA LEU A 259 14.12 16.49 19.71
C LEU A 259 14.05 17.89 20.38
N GLN A 260 14.86 18.15 21.40
CA GLN A 260 14.96 19.47 22.05
C GLN A 260 16.07 20.33 21.43
N ASN A 261 16.74 19.85 20.38
CA ASN A 261 17.72 20.62 19.60
C ASN A 261 18.90 21.15 20.43
N ARG A 262 19.37 20.37 21.42
CA ARG A 262 20.60 20.64 22.18
C ARG A 262 21.81 19.93 21.57
N GLY A 263 21.57 18.95 20.69
CA GLY A 263 22.57 18.23 19.93
C GLY A 263 23.09 18.95 18.68
N SER A 264 23.98 18.27 17.94
CA SER A 264 24.59 18.78 16.70
C SER A 264 23.67 18.64 15.48
N LEU A 265 22.86 17.58 15.43
CA LEU A 265 21.79 17.41 14.45
C LEU A 265 20.50 17.99 15.02
N LEU A 266 20.01 19.04 14.38
CA LEU A 266 18.75 19.71 14.67
C LEU A 266 17.61 18.99 13.97
N VAL A 267 16.43 19.04 14.58
CA VAL A 267 15.20 18.43 14.11
C VAL A 267 14.11 19.49 14.05
N GLU A 268 13.38 19.52 12.93
CA GLU A 268 12.12 20.27 12.79
C GLU A 268 11.00 19.29 12.45
N ILE A 269 9.93 19.32 13.24
CA ILE A 269 8.82 18.36 13.14
C ILE A 269 7.60 19.08 12.59
N LYS A 270 6.93 18.47 11.61
CA LYS A 270 5.67 18.93 11.02
C LYS A 270 4.59 17.88 11.16
N ASP A 271 3.39 18.34 11.49
CA ASP A 271 2.19 17.50 11.55
C ASP A 271 1.57 17.40 10.15
N SER A 272 1.54 16.19 9.59
CA SER A 272 0.86 15.91 8.32
C SER A 272 -0.64 15.63 8.46
N LYS A 273 -1.16 15.54 9.69
CA LYS A 273 -2.59 15.36 10.02
C LYS A 273 -3.23 14.08 9.45
N GLY A 274 -2.46 13.17 8.85
CA GLY A 274 -2.99 12.03 8.13
C GLY A 274 -3.45 12.35 6.70
N GLU A 275 -3.15 13.56 6.19
CA GLU A 275 -3.71 14.09 4.94
C GLU A 275 -2.64 14.23 3.84
N PRO A 276 -2.92 13.83 2.59
CA PRO A 276 -1.95 13.92 1.48
C PRO A 276 -1.42 15.34 1.23
N ASP A 277 -2.30 16.33 1.15
CA ASP A 277 -1.93 17.72 0.85
C ASP A 277 -1.10 18.32 2.00
N ALA A 278 -1.52 18.09 3.25
CA ALA A 278 -0.78 18.55 4.42
C ALA A 278 0.61 17.89 4.52
N ALA A 279 0.75 16.62 4.12
CA ALA A 279 2.06 15.96 4.05
C ALA A 279 2.97 16.59 2.99
N ALA A 280 2.44 16.94 1.81
CA ALA A 280 3.19 17.63 0.77
C ALA A 280 3.59 19.06 1.20
N ASP A 281 2.68 19.79 1.83
CA ASP A 281 2.94 21.12 2.37
C ASP A 281 4.02 21.09 3.46
N ALA A 282 3.94 20.13 4.38
CA ALA A 282 4.97 19.90 5.40
C ALA A 282 6.36 19.66 4.79
N VAL A 283 6.44 18.85 3.72
CA VAL A 283 7.68 18.65 2.96
C VAL A 283 8.19 19.96 2.35
N ALA A 284 7.31 20.77 1.78
CA ALA A 284 7.66 22.06 1.20
C ALA A 284 8.19 23.06 2.25
N GLU A 285 7.54 23.14 3.40
CA GLU A 285 7.96 23.98 4.52
C GLU A 285 9.34 23.57 5.04
N LEU A 286 9.59 22.27 5.25
CA LEU A 286 10.89 21.77 5.69
C LEU A 286 11.99 22.01 4.66
N ALA A 287 11.67 21.85 3.37
CA ALA A 287 12.59 22.17 2.30
C ALA A 287 12.95 23.67 2.28
N GLN A 288 11.98 24.55 2.56
CA GLN A 288 12.20 25.99 2.67
C GLN A 288 13.00 26.37 3.94
N ALA A 289 12.76 25.68 5.06
CA ALA A 289 13.51 25.84 6.30
C ALA A 289 15.00 25.42 6.19
N GLY A 290 15.34 24.71 5.11
CA GLY A 290 16.70 24.32 4.78
C GLY A 290 17.05 22.89 5.18
N ALA A 291 16.08 22.03 5.46
CA ALA A 291 16.35 20.64 5.85
C ALA A 291 17.20 19.91 4.78
N ILE A 292 18.16 19.10 5.24
CA ILE A 292 19.02 18.28 4.36
C ILE A 292 18.35 16.95 3.97
N ALA A 293 17.41 16.46 4.77
CA ALA A 293 16.58 15.30 4.51
C ALA A 293 15.27 15.38 5.29
N ILE A 294 14.34 14.49 4.99
CA ILE A 294 13.09 14.30 5.71
C ILE A 294 12.91 12.82 6.07
N LEU A 295 12.44 12.56 7.29
CA LEU A 295 11.99 11.26 7.77
C LEU A 295 10.46 11.23 7.90
N GLY A 296 9.80 10.19 7.36
CA GLY A 296 8.33 10.05 7.31
C GLY A 296 7.77 10.30 5.89
N PRO A 297 6.44 10.37 5.70
CA PRO A 297 5.35 10.17 6.67
C PRO A 297 5.04 8.68 6.92
N LEU A 298 3.91 8.38 7.59
CA LEU A 298 3.44 7.02 7.92
C LEU A 298 2.29 6.52 7.04
N GLY A 299 1.33 7.39 6.72
CA GLY A 299 0.08 7.01 6.07
C GLY A 299 0.25 6.53 4.64
N LEU A 300 -0.66 5.63 4.21
CA LEU A 300 -0.68 5.11 2.84
C LEU A 300 -0.99 6.20 1.81
N ALA A 301 -1.86 7.16 2.15
CA ALA A 301 -2.20 8.29 1.29
C ALA A 301 -1.18 9.44 1.38
N GLU A 302 -0.54 9.63 2.54
CA GLU A 302 0.48 10.65 2.77
C GLU A 302 1.77 10.36 2.00
N GLY A 303 2.18 9.08 1.98
CA GLY A 303 3.44 8.61 1.38
C GLY A 303 3.65 9.11 -0.06
N PRO A 304 2.74 8.82 -1.01
CA PRO A 304 2.88 9.26 -2.40
C PRO A 304 2.96 10.77 -2.57
N ALA A 305 2.14 11.53 -1.83
CA ALA A 305 2.12 12.99 -1.92
C ALA A 305 3.43 13.62 -1.39
N ALA A 306 3.88 13.17 -0.21
CA ALA A 306 5.15 13.59 0.37
C ALA A 306 6.34 13.20 -0.53
N ALA A 307 6.36 11.98 -1.06
CA ALA A 307 7.41 11.48 -1.94
C ALA A 307 7.49 12.26 -3.26
N ALA A 308 6.36 12.49 -3.93
CA ALA A 308 6.32 13.29 -5.15
C ALA A 308 6.83 14.73 -4.90
N ARG A 309 6.42 15.32 -3.78
CA ARG A 309 6.87 16.67 -3.41
C ARG A 309 8.36 16.71 -3.05
N ALA A 310 8.85 15.72 -2.30
CA ALA A 310 10.26 15.60 -1.95
C ALA A 310 11.14 15.47 -3.19
N GLN A 311 10.72 14.63 -4.14
CA GLN A 311 11.38 14.48 -5.44
C GLN A 311 11.41 15.80 -6.22
N GLN A 312 10.27 16.50 -6.34
CA GLN A 312 10.19 17.79 -7.02
C GLN A 312 11.15 18.84 -6.41
N LEU A 313 11.25 18.83 -5.08
CA LEU A 313 12.12 19.74 -4.32
C LEU A 313 13.56 19.26 -4.18
N GLY A 314 13.88 18.05 -4.65
CA GLY A 314 15.21 17.45 -4.56
C GLY A 314 15.69 17.33 -3.12
N ILE A 315 14.81 16.90 -2.21
CA ILE A 315 15.15 16.62 -0.81
C ILE A 315 15.02 15.11 -0.54
N PRO A 316 16.07 14.45 -0.01
CA PRO A 316 16.01 13.05 0.36
C PRO A 316 14.88 12.81 1.37
N LEU A 317 14.00 11.87 1.05
CA LEU A 317 12.92 11.41 1.91
C LEU A 317 13.18 9.94 2.25
N VAL A 318 13.31 9.63 3.54
CA VAL A 318 13.25 8.24 4.03
C VAL A 318 11.84 8.03 4.58
N SER A 319 11.00 7.38 3.77
CA SER A 319 9.59 7.17 4.08
C SER A 319 9.41 6.05 5.10
N LEU A 320 8.55 6.31 6.09
CA LEU A 320 8.03 5.30 7.03
C LEU A 320 6.64 4.78 6.58
N SER A 321 6.19 5.15 5.38
CA SER A 321 4.96 4.65 4.80
C SER A 321 5.18 3.32 4.11
N ARG A 322 4.16 2.47 4.21
CA ARG A 322 4.11 1.15 3.55
C ARG A 322 3.41 1.20 2.18
N ALA A 323 3.10 2.39 1.67
CA ALA A 323 2.62 2.54 0.30
C ALA A 323 3.65 1.99 -0.70
N GLU A 324 3.18 1.26 -1.71
CA GLU A 324 4.03 0.69 -2.75
C GLU A 324 4.39 1.72 -3.82
N GLY A 325 5.49 1.46 -4.54
CA GLY A 325 5.91 2.28 -5.68
C GLY A 325 6.48 3.66 -5.33
N LEU A 326 6.64 4.00 -4.04
CA LEU A 326 7.16 5.31 -3.62
C LEU A 326 8.54 5.60 -4.23
N THR A 327 9.44 4.62 -4.16
CA THR A 327 10.81 4.75 -4.67
C THR A 327 10.87 4.92 -6.19
N ALA A 328 9.85 4.45 -6.93
CA ALA A 328 9.76 4.64 -8.38
C ALA A 328 9.46 6.10 -8.78
N LEU A 329 9.03 6.95 -7.84
CA LEU A 329 8.78 8.37 -8.09
C LEU A 329 10.07 9.16 -8.35
N GLY A 330 11.22 8.67 -7.85
CA GLY A 330 12.53 9.20 -8.21
C GLY A 330 13.63 8.97 -7.17
N ASP A 331 14.83 9.42 -7.52
CA ASP A 331 16.07 9.07 -6.81
C ASP A 331 16.23 9.70 -5.42
N TYR A 332 15.40 10.69 -5.05
CA TYR A 332 15.40 11.26 -3.70
C TYR A 332 14.48 10.50 -2.73
N VAL A 333 13.74 9.49 -3.19
CA VAL A 333 12.80 8.74 -2.37
C VAL A 333 13.38 7.39 -1.98
N PHE A 334 13.50 7.18 -0.66
CA PHE A 334 13.89 5.93 -0.01
C PHE A 334 12.73 5.46 0.86
N ARG A 335 12.65 4.15 1.12
CA ARG A 335 11.59 3.58 1.96
C ARG A 335 12.16 2.59 2.95
N ASP A 336 11.93 2.81 4.24
CA ASP A 336 12.47 1.98 5.32
C ASP A 336 11.58 0.75 5.63
N MET A 337 10.25 0.91 5.50
CA MET A 337 9.31 -0.14 5.89
C MET A 337 9.31 -1.33 4.93
N PRO A 338 9.35 -2.59 5.40
CA PRO A 338 9.14 -3.76 4.55
C PRO A 338 7.75 -3.75 3.88
N THR A 339 7.63 -4.26 2.64
CA THR A 339 6.32 -4.45 1.98
C THR A 339 5.64 -5.74 2.42
N SER A 340 4.31 -5.77 2.32
CA SER A 340 3.50 -7.01 2.40
C SER A 340 3.99 -8.06 1.39
N SER A 341 4.31 -7.63 0.17
CA SER A 341 4.78 -8.51 -0.90
C SER A 341 6.11 -9.19 -0.60
N ALA A 342 7.07 -8.48 0.00
CA ALA A 342 8.35 -9.07 0.41
C ALA A 342 8.15 -10.13 1.50
N GLN A 343 7.26 -9.86 2.46
CA GLN A 343 6.95 -10.80 3.54
C GLN A 343 6.28 -12.08 3.02
N ALA A 344 5.23 -11.94 2.21
CA ALA A 344 4.52 -13.07 1.62
C ALA A 344 5.44 -13.93 0.73
N ARG A 345 6.25 -13.28 -0.11
CA ARG A 345 7.24 -13.96 -0.96
C ARG A 345 8.27 -14.74 -0.14
N ALA A 346 8.80 -14.15 0.94
CA ALA A 346 9.79 -14.82 1.77
C ALA A 346 9.25 -16.14 2.35
N VAL A 347 8.03 -16.13 2.93
CA VAL A 347 7.40 -17.33 3.48
C VAL A 347 7.16 -18.39 2.40
N ALA A 348 6.65 -17.98 1.23
CA ALA A 348 6.40 -18.87 0.10
C ALA A 348 7.70 -19.53 -0.39
N GLU A 349 8.75 -18.74 -0.61
CA GLU A 349 10.04 -19.24 -1.10
C GLU A 349 10.71 -20.19 -0.09
N TYR A 350 10.63 -19.88 1.20
CA TYR A 350 11.16 -20.76 2.24
C TYR A 350 10.42 -22.10 2.27
N ALA A 351 9.09 -22.10 2.26
CA ALA A 351 8.29 -23.33 2.25
C ALA A 351 8.63 -24.21 1.03
N GLN A 352 8.80 -23.60 -0.14
CA GLN A 352 9.17 -24.34 -1.35
C GLN A 352 10.60 -24.88 -1.30
N ARG A 353 11.57 -24.03 -0.94
CA ARG A 353 13.00 -24.36 -1.07
C ARG A 353 13.55 -25.16 0.10
N LYS A 354 13.18 -24.80 1.33
CA LYS A 354 13.72 -25.40 2.57
C LYS A 354 12.81 -26.51 3.09
N LEU A 355 11.49 -26.40 2.90
CA LEU A 355 10.54 -27.43 3.32
C LEU A 355 10.08 -28.35 2.18
N ASN A 356 10.50 -28.11 0.92
CA ASN A 356 10.15 -28.95 -0.24
C ASN A 356 8.61 -29.09 -0.43
N VAL A 357 7.85 -28.08 -0.03
CA VAL A 357 6.39 -28.03 -0.20
C VAL A 357 6.06 -27.83 -1.68
N LYS A 358 5.09 -28.59 -2.19
CA LYS A 358 4.65 -28.50 -3.59
C LYS A 358 3.19 -28.10 -3.75
N GLY A 359 2.35 -28.55 -2.82
CA GLY A 359 0.93 -28.19 -2.77
C GLY A 359 0.64 -27.23 -1.62
N PHE A 360 -0.06 -26.14 -1.90
CA PHE A 360 -0.39 -25.12 -0.93
C PHE A 360 -1.90 -24.96 -0.76
N GLY A 361 -2.33 -24.79 0.49
CA GLY A 361 -3.63 -24.26 0.85
C GLY A 361 -3.52 -22.79 1.24
N ILE A 362 -4.54 -21.98 0.93
CA ILE A 362 -4.67 -20.60 1.41
C ILE A 362 -6.06 -20.46 2.05
N LEU A 363 -6.08 -19.96 3.29
CA LEU A 363 -7.30 -19.69 4.05
C LEU A 363 -7.25 -18.27 4.61
N HIS A 364 -8.04 -17.34 4.06
CA HIS A 364 -7.88 -15.91 4.36
C HIS A 364 -9.19 -15.19 4.70
N PRO A 365 -9.14 -14.10 5.47
CA PRO A 365 -10.31 -13.27 5.72
C PRO A 365 -10.65 -12.39 4.51
N ASP A 366 -11.94 -12.11 4.33
CA ASP A 366 -12.49 -11.14 3.37
C ASP A 366 -12.10 -9.72 3.80
N SER A 367 -10.89 -9.31 3.43
CA SER A 367 -10.36 -8.03 3.90
C SER A 367 -9.17 -7.52 3.12
N PRO A 368 -8.93 -6.19 3.12
CA PRO A 368 -7.80 -5.62 2.41
C PRO A 368 -6.45 -6.29 2.72
N TYR A 369 -6.17 -6.57 4.00
CA TYR A 369 -4.94 -7.25 4.41
C TYR A 369 -4.89 -8.72 3.96
N GLY A 370 -5.98 -9.47 4.19
CA GLY A 370 -6.06 -10.89 3.82
C GLY A 370 -5.97 -11.09 2.30
N ASP A 371 -6.67 -10.26 1.53
CA ASP A 371 -6.68 -10.27 0.07
C ASP A 371 -5.30 -9.91 -0.49
N GLU A 372 -4.67 -8.85 0.05
CA GLU A 372 -3.33 -8.41 -0.36
C GLU A 372 -2.28 -9.49 -0.11
N MET A 373 -2.21 -10.03 1.12
CA MET A 373 -1.22 -11.04 1.48
C MET A 373 -1.44 -12.36 0.74
N SER A 374 -2.69 -12.78 0.55
CA SER A 374 -3.02 -14.01 -0.19
C SER A 374 -2.62 -13.90 -1.65
N ARG A 375 -2.90 -12.76 -2.30
CA ARG A 375 -2.48 -12.49 -3.67
C ARG A 375 -0.97 -12.54 -3.81
N TYR A 376 -0.22 -11.83 -2.95
CA TYR A 376 1.25 -11.83 -3.02
C TYR A 376 1.87 -13.18 -2.73
N PHE A 377 1.28 -13.95 -1.82
CA PHE A 377 1.71 -15.31 -1.55
C PHE A 377 1.49 -16.19 -2.78
N TRP A 378 0.29 -16.13 -3.39
CA TRP A 378 -0.03 -16.85 -4.62
C TRP A 378 0.90 -16.47 -5.77
N ASP A 379 1.09 -15.17 -6.05
CA ASP A 379 1.99 -14.69 -7.10
C ASP A 379 3.43 -15.24 -6.92
N ALA A 380 3.89 -15.39 -5.67
CA ALA A 380 5.19 -15.98 -5.37
C ALA A 380 5.26 -17.50 -5.59
N LEU A 381 4.14 -18.22 -5.48
CA LEU A 381 4.03 -19.65 -5.80
C LEU A 381 3.98 -19.88 -7.32
N ASP A 382 3.21 -19.07 -8.04
CA ASP A 382 3.09 -19.18 -9.50
C ASP A 382 4.43 -18.94 -10.19
N ALA A 383 5.26 -18.02 -9.66
CA ALA A 383 6.58 -17.70 -10.21
C ALA A 383 7.56 -18.88 -10.23
N THR A 384 7.33 -19.90 -9.40
CA THR A 384 8.19 -21.08 -9.24
C THR A 384 7.51 -22.38 -9.66
N GLY A 385 6.24 -22.33 -10.08
CA GLY A 385 5.46 -23.49 -10.52
C GLY A 385 4.89 -24.36 -9.39
N ALA A 386 4.79 -23.82 -8.17
CA ALA A 386 4.06 -24.48 -7.09
C ALA A 386 2.54 -24.34 -7.29
N GLU A 387 1.76 -25.29 -6.75
CA GLU A 387 0.31 -25.33 -6.98
C GLU A 387 -0.47 -24.93 -5.72
N VAL A 388 -1.40 -23.99 -5.86
CA VAL A 388 -2.47 -23.79 -4.87
C VAL A 388 -3.56 -24.81 -5.13
N ARG A 389 -3.74 -25.74 -4.18
CA ARG A 389 -4.67 -26.88 -4.28
C ARG A 389 -5.93 -26.72 -3.45
N ALA A 390 -5.89 -25.86 -2.44
CA ALA A 390 -7.05 -25.44 -1.69
C ALA A 390 -7.02 -23.92 -1.51
N TYR A 391 -8.13 -23.26 -1.80
CA TYR A 391 -8.27 -21.82 -1.63
C TYR A 391 -9.65 -21.52 -1.07
N GLU A 392 -9.70 -20.95 0.13
CA GLU A 392 -10.94 -20.59 0.80
C GLU A 392 -10.83 -19.23 1.47
N HIS A 393 -11.96 -18.53 1.53
CA HIS A 393 -12.09 -17.23 2.15
C HIS A 393 -13.25 -17.20 3.14
N TYR A 394 -13.18 -16.33 4.14
CA TYR A 394 -14.22 -16.21 5.16
C TYR A 394 -14.51 -14.75 5.55
N PRO A 395 -15.78 -14.40 5.88
CA PRO A 395 -16.10 -13.08 6.39
C PRO A 395 -15.33 -12.74 7.68
N ARG A 396 -14.92 -11.48 7.86
CA ARG A 396 -14.15 -11.02 9.04
C ARG A 396 -14.77 -11.39 10.39
N GLU A 397 -16.09 -11.37 10.50
CA GLU A 397 -16.81 -11.64 11.75
C GLU A 397 -17.02 -13.14 12.02
N THR A 398 -16.36 -14.01 11.25
CA THR A 398 -16.46 -15.47 11.40
C THR A 398 -15.89 -15.92 12.74
N THR A 399 -16.68 -16.69 13.48
CA THR A 399 -16.26 -17.32 14.74
C THR A 399 -16.26 -18.85 14.68
N THR A 400 -16.81 -19.43 13.62
CA THR A 400 -16.88 -20.88 13.40
C THR A 400 -16.26 -21.22 12.05
N PHE A 401 -15.07 -21.83 12.07
CA PHE A 401 -14.26 -22.05 10.87
C PHE A 401 -14.46 -23.42 10.22
N LYS A 402 -15.11 -24.34 10.92
CA LYS A 402 -15.33 -25.73 10.49
C LYS A 402 -15.86 -25.86 9.05
N PRO A 403 -16.85 -25.09 8.58
CA PRO A 403 -17.36 -25.21 7.21
C PRO A 403 -16.31 -24.89 6.14
N PHE A 404 -15.45 -23.90 6.38
CA PHE A 404 -14.39 -23.53 5.44
C PHE A 404 -13.32 -24.60 5.38
N ILE A 405 -12.90 -25.14 6.53
CA ILE A 405 -11.96 -26.28 6.57
C ILE A 405 -12.55 -27.49 5.85
N GLN A 406 -13.84 -27.80 6.07
CA GLN A 406 -14.52 -28.89 5.37
C GLN A 406 -14.47 -28.74 3.85
N SER A 407 -14.62 -27.51 3.35
CA SER A 407 -14.48 -27.22 1.92
C SER A 407 -13.07 -27.51 1.42
N MET A 408 -12.04 -27.04 2.15
CA MET A 408 -10.64 -27.26 1.80
C MET A 408 -10.24 -28.74 1.75
N VAL A 409 -10.89 -29.61 2.51
CA VAL A 409 -10.50 -31.03 2.63
C VAL A 409 -11.54 -32.01 2.08
N GLY A 410 -12.47 -31.51 1.26
CA GLY A 410 -13.47 -32.33 0.57
C GLY A 410 -14.42 -33.07 1.51
N ARG A 411 -14.79 -32.45 2.63
CA ARG A 411 -15.69 -32.99 3.67
C ARG A 411 -17.01 -32.21 3.77
N THR A 412 -17.32 -31.33 2.82
CA THR A 412 -18.68 -30.78 2.75
C THR A 412 -19.67 -31.90 2.43
N VAL A 413 -20.95 -31.67 2.71
CA VAL A 413 -22.00 -32.66 2.38
C VAL A 413 -21.96 -33.02 0.88
N LYS A 414 -21.76 -32.01 0.03
CA LYS A 414 -21.68 -32.18 -1.42
C LYS A 414 -20.49 -33.06 -1.81
N ASP A 415 -19.29 -32.76 -1.31
CA ASP A 415 -18.07 -33.52 -1.64
C ASP A 415 -18.19 -34.99 -1.24
N LEU A 416 -18.80 -35.25 -0.07
CA LEU A 416 -18.98 -36.61 0.42
C LEU A 416 -20.01 -37.37 -0.42
N GLU A 417 -21.10 -36.73 -0.84
CA GLU A 417 -22.11 -37.34 -1.73
C GLU A 417 -21.55 -37.67 -3.12
N GLU A 418 -20.51 -36.97 -3.57
CA GLU A 418 -19.77 -37.30 -4.79
C GLU A 418 -18.88 -38.55 -4.62
N ARG A 419 -18.55 -38.95 -3.38
CA ARG A 419 -17.82 -40.20 -3.12
C ARG A 419 -18.77 -41.38 -3.24
N GLN A 420 -18.60 -42.18 -4.30
CA GLN A 420 -19.47 -43.32 -4.61
C GLN A 420 -19.76 -44.23 -3.40
N GLN A 421 -18.72 -44.63 -2.64
CA GLN A 421 -18.88 -45.51 -1.48
C GLN A 421 -19.72 -44.88 -0.37
N TYR A 422 -19.49 -43.60 -0.08
CA TYR A 422 -20.27 -42.87 0.93
C TYR A 422 -21.73 -42.74 0.49
N ALA A 423 -21.98 -42.39 -0.77
CA ALA A 423 -23.34 -42.24 -1.31
C ALA A 423 -24.14 -43.55 -1.23
N GLU A 424 -23.51 -44.67 -1.58
CA GLU A 424 -24.13 -46.00 -1.49
C GLU A 424 -24.46 -46.40 -0.03
N GLU A 425 -23.55 -46.16 0.90
CA GLU A 425 -23.77 -46.45 2.33
C GLU A 425 -24.81 -45.51 2.95
N LEU A 426 -24.77 -44.23 2.61
CA LEU A 426 -25.77 -43.26 3.05
C LEU A 426 -27.16 -43.66 2.56
N LYS A 427 -27.29 -44.08 1.30
CA LYS A 427 -28.55 -44.59 0.74
C LYS A 427 -29.08 -45.79 1.54
N LYS A 428 -28.22 -46.77 1.87
CA LYS A 428 -28.60 -47.92 2.71
C LYS A 428 -29.11 -47.48 4.09
N ILE A 429 -28.42 -46.53 4.74
CA ILE A 429 -28.85 -45.97 6.03
C ILE A 429 -30.24 -45.33 5.93
N LEU A 430 -30.47 -44.55 4.86
CA LEU A 430 -31.73 -43.84 4.65
C LEU A 430 -32.91 -44.79 4.37
N GLU A 431 -32.67 -45.90 3.67
CA GLU A 431 -33.69 -46.91 3.33
C GLU A 431 -33.98 -47.88 4.47
N GLN A 432 -32.95 -48.32 5.21
CA GLN A 432 -33.07 -49.41 6.19
C GLN A 432 -33.41 -48.92 7.60
N ILE A 433 -33.00 -47.71 8.00
CA ILE A 433 -33.24 -47.19 9.35
C ILE A 433 -34.46 -46.27 9.35
N LYS A 434 -35.62 -46.81 9.77
CA LYS A 434 -36.88 -46.05 9.84
C LYS A 434 -36.96 -45.05 10.98
N ASP A 435 -36.29 -45.33 12.10
CA ASP A 435 -36.27 -44.44 13.28
C ASP A 435 -35.48 -43.15 12.97
N PRO A 436 -36.10 -41.96 13.08
CA PRO A 436 -35.46 -40.69 12.68
C PRO A 436 -34.17 -40.38 13.45
N TYR A 437 -34.13 -40.69 14.75
CA TYR A 437 -32.98 -40.39 15.60
C TYR A 437 -31.81 -41.33 15.28
N LYS A 438 -32.07 -42.65 15.20
CA LYS A 438 -31.05 -43.64 14.83
C LYS A 438 -30.52 -43.39 13.42
N ARG A 439 -31.38 -43.01 12.47
CA ARG A 439 -30.98 -42.68 11.10
C ARG A 439 -30.03 -41.48 11.07
N ARG A 440 -30.39 -40.38 11.74
CA ARG A 440 -29.53 -39.18 11.84
C ARG A 440 -28.19 -39.51 12.51
N LYS A 441 -28.21 -40.31 13.58
CA LYS A 441 -26.99 -40.73 14.28
C LYS A 441 -26.09 -41.59 13.39
N ALA A 442 -26.66 -42.57 12.67
CA ALA A 442 -25.91 -43.43 11.76
C ALA A 442 -25.32 -42.64 10.59
N ALA A 443 -26.08 -41.74 9.96
CA ALA A 443 -25.57 -40.87 8.90
C ALA A 443 -24.43 -39.96 9.40
N GLN A 444 -24.56 -39.42 10.62
CA GLN A 444 -23.50 -38.63 11.25
C GLN A 444 -22.24 -39.46 11.54
N GLN A 445 -22.39 -40.71 11.99
CA GLN A 445 -21.27 -41.63 12.22
C GLN A 445 -20.56 -41.98 10.92
N LEU A 446 -21.32 -42.27 9.85
CA LEU A 446 -20.77 -42.51 8.52
C LEU A 446 -19.97 -41.30 8.03
N ARG A 447 -20.52 -40.09 8.19
CA ARG A 447 -19.83 -38.83 7.84
C ARG A 447 -18.53 -38.65 8.62
N ASN A 448 -18.55 -38.87 9.93
CA ASN A 448 -17.36 -38.72 10.77
C ASN A 448 -16.28 -39.77 10.45
N ALA A 449 -16.66 -40.93 9.91
CA ALA A 449 -15.71 -41.97 9.52
C ALA A 449 -15.00 -41.68 8.19
N GLN A 450 -15.47 -40.70 7.40
CA GLN A 450 -14.82 -40.32 6.14
C GLN A 450 -13.55 -39.52 6.42
N ALA A 451 -12.42 -40.02 5.92
CA ALA A 451 -11.15 -39.31 6.02
C ALA A 451 -11.15 -38.02 5.17
N PRO A 452 -10.44 -36.95 5.62
CA PRO A 452 -10.22 -35.76 4.81
C PRO A 452 -9.36 -36.07 3.59
N ILE A 453 -9.56 -35.32 2.50
CA ILE A 453 -8.66 -35.30 1.35
C ILE A 453 -7.72 -34.12 1.55
N VAL A 454 -6.50 -34.38 1.98
CA VAL A 454 -5.47 -33.35 2.21
C VAL A 454 -4.42 -33.49 1.11
N ASP A 455 -4.53 -32.64 0.09
CA ASP A 455 -3.70 -32.65 -1.11
C ASP A 455 -2.68 -31.50 -1.18
N PHE A 456 -2.62 -30.67 -0.13
CA PHE A 456 -1.61 -29.65 0.13
C PHE A 456 -0.72 -30.04 1.31
N ASP A 457 0.55 -29.62 1.27
CA ASP A 457 1.54 -29.89 2.32
C ASP A 457 1.73 -28.70 3.28
N ALA A 458 1.28 -27.50 2.89
CA ALA A 458 1.29 -26.32 3.75
C ALA A 458 0.00 -25.52 3.61
N LEU A 459 -0.38 -24.80 4.67
CA LEU A 459 -1.55 -23.93 4.71
C LEU A 459 -1.15 -22.53 5.18
N PHE A 460 -1.31 -21.55 4.31
CA PHE A 460 -1.04 -20.14 4.60
C PHE A 460 -2.30 -19.42 5.10
N ILE A 461 -2.17 -18.70 6.23
CA ILE A 461 -3.30 -18.03 6.90
C ILE A 461 -2.90 -16.59 7.26
N PRO A 462 -3.18 -15.60 6.38
CA PRO A 462 -2.85 -14.20 6.61
C PRO A 462 -3.92 -13.51 7.48
N ASP A 463 -3.99 -13.90 8.75
CA ASP A 463 -4.86 -13.29 9.76
C ASP A 463 -4.11 -13.12 11.09
N SER A 464 -4.75 -12.44 12.05
CA SER A 464 -4.28 -12.24 13.41
C SER A 464 -4.23 -13.52 14.23
N ALA A 465 -3.31 -13.54 15.19
CA ALA A 465 -3.22 -14.58 16.22
C ALA A 465 -4.59 -14.88 16.86
N ARG A 466 -5.40 -13.85 17.13
CA ARG A 466 -6.73 -13.99 17.73
C ARG A 466 -7.66 -14.86 16.87
N THR A 467 -7.67 -14.65 15.56
CA THR A 467 -8.48 -15.44 14.62
C THR A 467 -7.89 -16.83 14.44
N VAL A 468 -6.57 -16.93 14.31
CA VAL A 468 -5.86 -18.21 14.12
C VAL A 468 -6.12 -19.16 15.29
N ARG A 469 -6.31 -18.64 16.51
CA ARG A 469 -6.70 -19.45 17.67
C ARG A 469 -8.05 -20.15 17.51
N LEU A 470 -8.93 -19.66 16.65
CA LEU A 470 -10.22 -20.28 16.33
C LEU A 470 -10.09 -21.19 15.10
N VAL A 471 -9.22 -20.84 14.16
CA VAL A 471 -8.96 -21.61 12.93
C VAL A 471 -8.22 -22.91 13.25
N ALA A 472 -7.12 -22.87 14.01
CA ALA A 472 -6.27 -24.04 14.24
C ALA A 472 -7.00 -25.23 14.91
N PRO A 473 -7.85 -25.04 15.94
CA PRO A 473 -8.68 -26.13 16.47
C PRO A 473 -9.70 -26.65 15.45
N ALA A 474 -10.22 -25.80 14.56
CA ALA A 474 -11.15 -26.24 13.51
C ALA A 474 -10.45 -27.09 12.45
N ILE A 475 -9.19 -26.80 12.13
CA ILE A 475 -8.33 -27.63 11.27
C ILE A 475 -8.15 -29.02 11.90
N ALA A 476 -7.75 -29.07 13.17
CA ALA A 476 -7.57 -30.33 13.89
C ALA A 476 -8.88 -31.13 14.02
N ALA A 477 -10.02 -30.46 14.18
CA ALA A 477 -11.33 -31.10 14.26
C ALA A 477 -11.81 -31.77 12.95
N GLU A 478 -11.14 -31.50 11.83
CA GLU A 478 -11.37 -32.16 10.54
C GLU A 478 -10.30 -33.23 10.23
N ASP A 479 -9.56 -33.66 11.25
CA ASP A 479 -8.50 -34.69 11.19
C ASP A 479 -7.29 -34.29 10.33
N VAL A 480 -7.03 -32.98 10.18
CA VAL A 480 -5.82 -32.45 9.55
C VAL A 480 -4.72 -32.30 10.59
N ILE A 481 -3.58 -32.95 10.36
CA ILE A 481 -2.48 -33.01 11.32
C ILE A 481 -1.52 -31.83 11.07
N THR A 482 -1.43 -30.89 12.00
CA THR A 482 -0.56 -29.70 11.89
C THR A 482 0.74 -29.80 12.69
N THR A 483 0.87 -30.81 13.55
CA THR A 483 1.98 -30.96 14.50
C THR A 483 3.10 -31.87 13.99
N GLY A 484 3.49 -31.70 12.72
CA GLY A 484 4.43 -32.61 12.04
C GLY A 484 5.83 -32.71 12.66
N CYS A 485 6.24 -31.74 13.48
CA CYS A 485 7.52 -31.78 14.21
C CYS A 485 7.45 -32.57 15.54
N ASP A 486 6.27 -32.90 16.06
CA ASP A 486 6.13 -33.67 17.31
C ASP A 486 6.04 -35.19 17.02
N THR A 487 7.21 -35.82 17.01
CA THR A 487 7.32 -37.29 16.79
C THR A 487 6.50 -38.12 17.78
N LYS A 488 6.31 -37.68 19.03
CA LYS A 488 5.53 -38.44 20.02
C LYS A 488 4.05 -38.39 19.69
N GLU A 489 3.55 -37.21 19.33
CA GLU A 489 2.16 -37.04 18.92
C GLU A 489 1.86 -37.82 17.64
N LEU A 490 2.75 -37.76 16.64
CA LEU A 490 2.61 -38.55 15.41
C LEU A 490 2.50 -40.06 15.69
N GLU A 491 3.33 -40.61 16.58
CA GLU A 491 3.24 -42.03 16.97
C GLU A 491 1.91 -42.38 17.67
N VAL A 492 1.35 -41.46 18.46
CA VAL A 492 0.02 -41.62 19.05
C VAL A 492 -1.06 -41.62 17.97
N VAL A 493 -0.97 -40.69 17.00
CA VAL A 493 -1.93 -40.60 15.89
C VAL A 493 -1.87 -41.84 15.01
N LYS A 494 -0.68 -42.35 14.66
CA LYS A 494 -0.51 -43.60 13.89
C LYS A 494 -1.21 -44.77 14.57
N LYS A 495 -0.96 -44.96 15.88
CA LYS A 495 -1.56 -46.06 16.66
C LYS A 495 -3.08 -45.94 16.76
N THR A 496 -3.59 -44.73 16.94
CA THR A 496 -5.02 -44.48 17.13
C THR A 496 -5.80 -44.58 15.83
N THR A 497 -5.26 -44.04 14.73
CA THR A 497 -5.89 -44.03 13.41
C THR A 497 -5.60 -45.29 12.59
N LYS A 498 -4.62 -46.11 13.02
CA LYS A 498 -4.05 -47.23 12.25
C LYS A 498 -3.55 -46.81 10.87
N ASN A 499 -3.14 -45.55 10.73
CA ASN A 499 -2.56 -45.00 9.51
C ASN A 499 -1.05 -44.84 9.67
N GLU A 500 -0.27 -45.69 9.00
CA GLU A 500 1.19 -45.63 9.00
C GLU A 500 1.74 -44.49 8.12
N GLN A 501 0.95 -44.00 7.16
CA GLN A 501 1.30 -42.92 6.24
C GLN A 501 0.56 -41.63 6.62
N LEU A 502 0.98 -41.02 7.72
CA LEU A 502 0.44 -39.73 8.13
C LEU A 502 0.89 -38.62 7.18
N ARG A 503 -0.06 -37.81 6.73
CA ARG A 503 0.20 -36.53 6.06
C ARG A 503 0.06 -35.41 7.06
N THR A 504 1.06 -34.54 7.10
CA THR A 504 1.09 -33.38 7.98
C THR A 504 1.04 -32.11 7.12
N VAL A 505 0.31 -31.11 7.60
CA VAL A 505 0.22 -29.79 6.97
C VAL A 505 1.04 -28.80 7.78
N GLN A 506 2.00 -28.16 7.15
CA GLN A 506 2.76 -27.07 7.75
C GLN A 506 1.89 -25.80 7.78
N LEU A 507 1.61 -25.27 8.97
CA LEU A 507 0.96 -23.97 9.08
C LEU A 507 1.98 -22.85 8.83
N LEU A 508 1.58 -21.92 7.96
CA LEU A 508 2.36 -20.75 7.57
C LEU A 508 1.58 -19.47 7.92
N GLY A 509 2.24 -18.52 8.59
CA GLY A 509 1.62 -17.29 9.06
C GLY A 509 2.31 -16.01 8.60
N THR A 510 1.85 -14.90 9.17
CA THR A 510 2.40 -13.55 8.95
C THR A 510 2.83 -12.94 10.27
N SER A 511 3.37 -11.71 10.27
CA SER A 511 3.74 -11.00 11.51
C SER A 511 2.57 -10.81 12.47
N LEU A 512 1.31 -10.84 12.01
CA LEU A 512 0.15 -10.77 12.90
C LEU A 512 -0.01 -11.99 13.83
N TRP A 513 0.83 -13.01 13.66
CA TRP A 513 0.92 -14.17 14.54
C TRP A 513 1.83 -13.93 15.75
N ASP A 514 2.73 -12.92 15.71
CA ASP A 514 3.61 -12.59 16.84
C ASP A 514 2.80 -11.95 17.99
N SER A 515 2.16 -12.81 18.77
CA SER A 515 1.33 -12.39 19.89
C SER A 515 1.32 -13.47 20.97
N PRO A 516 1.43 -13.07 22.26
CA PRO A 516 1.24 -13.99 23.39
C PRO A 516 -0.09 -14.72 23.35
N ASP A 517 -1.12 -14.15 22.72
CA ASP A 517 -2.44 -14.78 22.57
C ASP A 517 -2.35 -16.11 21.83
N LEU A 518 -1.47 -16.22 20.82
CA LEU A 518 -1.34 -17.41 19.98
C LEU A 518 -0.86 -18.63 20.77
N ILE A 519 0.01 -18.37 21.75
CA ILE A 519 0.72 -19.37 22.53
C ILE A 519 0.22 -19.48 23.99
N ASP A 520 -0.88 -18.81 24.34
CA ASP A 520 -1.47 -18.88 25.68
C ASP A 520 -1.92 -20.32 26.00
N GLU A 521 -1.14 -21.01 26.83
CA GLU A 521 -1.42 -22.39 27.26
C GLU A 521 -2.77 -22.52 27.97
N ARG A 522 -3.25 -21.48 28.65
CA ARG A 522 -4.53 -21.51 29.39
C ARG A 522 -5.71 -21.69 28.46
N SER A 523 -5.57 -21.25 27.20
CA SER A 523 -6.58 -21.45 26.18
C SER A 523 -6.62 -22.89 25.63
N GLY A 524 -5.56 -23.68 25.87
CA GLY A 524 -5.41 -25.02 25.30
C GLY A 524 -5.24 -25.03 23.78
N VAL A 525 -5.08 -23.86 23.15
CA VAL A 525 -4.97 -23.68 21.70
C VAL A 525 -3.54 -23.82 21.20
N ALA A 526 -2.55 -23.48 22.04
CA ALA A 526 -1.12 -23.48 21.67
C ALA A 526 -0.64 -24.79 21.02
N ARG A 527 -1.21 -25.93 21.42
CA ARG A 527 -0.91 -27.24 20.81
C ARG A 527 -1.28 -27.35 19.32
N TYR A 528 -2.34 -26.67 18.87
CA TYR A 528 -2.81 -26.78 17.48
C TYR A 528 -1.98 -25.94 16.51
N VAL A 529 -1.23 -24.97 17.04
CA VAL A 529 -0.32 -24.11 16.29
C VAL A 529 1.14 -24.48 16.52
N GLN A 530 1.41 -25.57 17.25
CA GLN A 530 2.74 -26.14 17.40
C GLN A 530 3.35 -26.44 16.01
N CYS A 531 4.66 -26.24 15.87
CA CYS A 531 5.40 -26.37 14.61
C CYS A 531 5.12 -25.27 13.56
N SER A 532 4.20 -24.33 13.80
CA SER A 532 3.90 -23.30 12.79
C SER A 532 5.09 -22.39 12.53
N ILE A 533 5.25 -21.93 11.28
CA ILE A 533 6.32 -21.02 10.86
C ILE A 533 5.71 -19.72 10.33
N PHE A 534 6.29 -18.59 10.70
CA PHE A 534 5.91 -17.28 10.19
C PHE A 534 7.10 -16.34 10.26
N VAL A 535 6.93 -15.11 9.77
CA VAL A 535 7.98 -14.09 9.77
C VAL A 535 7.46 -12.80 10.38
N ASP A 536 8.33 -12.12 11.10
CA ASP A 536 8.10 -10.75 11.57
C ASP A 536 9.12 -9.76 10.99
N VAL A 537 8.76 -8.49 11.01
CA VAL A 537 9.59 -7.34 10.69
C VAL A 537 10.27 -6.75 11.93
N PHE A 538 9.89 -7.18 13.14
CA PHE A 538 10.58 -6.90 14.39
C PHE A 538 10.21 -7.94 15.46
N PHE A 539 11.20 -8.50 16.16
CA PHE A 539 10.95 -9.46 17.25
C PHE A 539 11.64 -9.00 18.54
N PRO A 540 10.89 -8.56 19.57
CA PRO A 540 11.48 -7.98 20.78
C PRO A 540 12.28 -8.99 21.62
N ASN A 541 12.03 -10.30 21.45
CA ASN A 541 12.76 -11.35 22.16
C ASN A 541 13.96 -11.91 21.36
N SER A 542 14.37 -11.22 20.28
CA SER A 542 15.48 -11.66 19.44
C SER A 542 16.81 -11.69 20.20
N GLU A 543 17.69 -12.63 19.82
CA GLU A 543 19.08 -12.70 20.31
C GLU A 543 20.07 -11.85 19.48
N ARG A 544 19.59 -11.09 18.49
CA ARG A 544 20.44 -10.16 17.74
C ARG A 544 20.91 -9.03 18.66
N ALA A 545 22.21 -8.72 18.63
CA ALA A 545 22.82 -7.79 19.58
C ALA A 545 22.23 -6.37 19.50
N ALA A 546 22.04 -5.84 18.29
CA ALA A 546 21.43 -4.52 18.07
C ALA A 546 19.96 -4.47 18.54
N THR A 547 19.18 -5.53 18.26
CA THR A 547 17.79 -5.65 18.70
C THR A 547 17.67 -5.68 20.22
N ARG A 548 18.45 -6.54 20.92
CA ARG A 548 18.45 -6.57 22.40
C ARG A 548 18.79 -5.22 23.00
N LYS A 549 19.84 -4.58 22.47
CA LYS A 549 20.26 -3.26 22.95
C LYS A 549 19.11 -2.24 22.82
N PHE A 550 18.44 -2.21 21.68
CA PHE A 550 17.30 -1.31 21.48
C PHE A 550 16.14 -1.63 22.45
N VAL A 551 15.81 -2.90 22.64
CA VAL A 551 14.74 -3.32 23.57
C VAL A 551 15.06 -2.90 25.00
N ASP A 552 16.31 -3.08 25.44
CA ASP A 552 16.78 -2.69 26.77
C ASP A 552 16.75 -1.15 26.96
N ASP A 553 17.27 -0.40 25.98
CA ASP A 553 17.27 1.07 26.00
C ASP A 553 15.82 1.61 26.01
N TYR A 554 14.95 1.04 25.17
CA TYR A 554 13.54 1.42 25.06
C TYR A 554 12.78 1.11 26.36
N GLY A 555 12.95 -0.10 26.90
CA GLY A 555 12.33 -0.50 28.16
C GLY A 555 12.78 0.37 29.33
N SER A 556 14.05 0.79 29.35
CA SER A 556 14.58 1.71 30.35
C SER A 556 13.98 3.12 30.23
N ALA A 557 13.77 3.61 29.01
CA ALA A 557 13.24 4.95 28.74
C ALA A 557 11.72 5.06 28.92
N TYR A 558 10.96 4.04 28.51
CA TYR A 558 9.50 4.09 28.40
C TYR A 558 8.74 3.11 29.30
N HIS A 559 9.45 2.22 30.02
CA HIS A 559 8.87 1.23 30.93
C HIS A 559 7.82 0.30 30.27
N ARG A 560 7.99 0.03 28.97
CA ARG A 560 7.20 -0.93 28.19
C ARG A 560 8.06 -1.53 27.08
N ALA A 561 7.64 -2.68 26.54
CA ALA A 561 8.28 -3.24 25.35
C ALA A 561 8.03 -2.33 24.12
N PRO A 562 9.01 -2.20 23.22
CA PRO A 562 8.80 -1.58 21.91
C PRO A 562 7.98 -2.48 20.98
N GLY A 563 7.31 -1.87 20.01
CA GLY A 563 6.75 -2.55 18.85
C GLY A 563 7.59 -2.32 17.60
N PHE A 564 7.13 -2.88 16.47
CA PHE A 564 7.85 -2.76 15.20
C PHE A 564 7.99 -1.29 14.77
N LEU A 565 6.95 -0.48 14.94
CA LEU A 565 6.96 0.89 14.43
C LEU A 565 8.03 1.74 15.13
N GLU A 566 8.24 1.54 16.43
CA GLU A 566 9.32 2.19 17.18
C GLU A 566 10.70 1.73 16.72
N ALA A 567 10.87 0.43 16.43
CA ALA A 567 12.14 -0.13 15.97
C ALA A 567 12.53 0.40 14.57
N HIS A 568 11.60 0.39 13.62
CA HIS A 568 11.85 0.89 12.26
C HIS A 568 12.08 2.41 12.25
N ALA A 569 11.29 3.19 13.01
CA ALA A 569 11.50 4.62 13.12
C ALA A 569 12.84 4.98 13.80
N PHE A 570 13.26 4.22 14.82
CA PHE A 570 14.57 4.32 15.44
C PHE A 570 15.69 4.06 14.42
N ASP A 571 15.58 2.97 13.65
CA ASP A 571 16.59 2.60 12.65
C ASP A 571 16.73 3.65 11.56
N ALA A 572 15.62 4.09 10.97
CA ALA A 572 15.63 5.12 9.93
C ALA A 572 16.27 6.42 10.43
N ALA A 573 15.92 6.86 11.65
CA ALA A 573 16.51 8.05 12.26
C ALA A 573 18.01 7.87 12.59
N ALA A 574 18.39 6.73 13.15
CA ALA A 574 19.78 6.43 13.50
C ALA A 574 20.66 6.29 12.25
N LEU A 575 20.13 5.71 11.18
CA LEU A 575 20.79 5.59 9.88
C LEU A 575 21.03 6.97 9.28
N ILE A 576 20.03 7.85 9.24
CA ILE A 576 20.22 9.23 8.76
C ILE A 576 21.25 9.97 9.63
N LYS A 577 21.13 9.87 10.95
CA LYS A 577 22.08 10.48 11.89
C LYS A 577 23.51 10.01 11.64
N LYS A 578 23.71 8.72 11.40
CA LYS A 578 25.01 8.12 11.07
C LYS A 578 25.53 8.65 9.73
N ALA A 579 24.70 8.67 8.69
CA ALA A 579 25.08 9.20 7.38
C ALA A 579 25.53 10.67 7.48
N VAL A 580 24.78 11.50 8.21
CA VAL A 580 25.13 12.91 8.42
C VAL A 580 26.41 13.06 9.23
N SER A 581 26.59 12.31 10.31
CA SER A 581 27.76 12.47 11.19
C SER A 581 29.07 11.96 10.59
N GLU A 582 29.02 10.85 9.84
CA GLU A 582 30.22 10.21 9.26
C GLU A 582 30.58 10.77 7.90
N ARG A 583 29.61 11.06 7.04
CA ARG A 583 29.86 11.57 5.68
C ARG A 583 29.86 13.09 5.60
N ARG A 584 29.24 13.78 6.57
CA ARG A 584 29.13 15.25 6.64
C ARG A 584 28.71 15.89 5.31
N PRO A 585 27.61 15.41 4.69
CA PRO A 585 27.16 15.94 3.40
C PRO A 585 26.81 17.42 3.53
N GLN A 586 27.24 18.23 2.57
CA GLN A 586 26.93 19.67 2.54
C GLN A 586 25.69 20.00 1.69
N THR A 587 25.24 19.04 0.88
CA THR A 587 24.10 19.17 -0.02
C THR A 587 23.14 17.99 0.14
N ARG A 588 21.91 18.19 -0.32
CA ARG A 588 20.86 17.16 -0.37
C ARG A 588 21.26 15.99 -1.27
N GLU A 589 21.90 16.30 -2.41
CA GLU A 589 22.45 15.35 -3.36
C GLU A 589 23.52 14.47 -2.70
N ALA A 590 24.44 15.08 -1.94
CA ALA A 590 25.49 14.33 -1.26
C ALA A 590 24.94 13.38 -0.19
N LEU A 591 23.87 13.78 0.52
CA LEU A 591 23.21 12.89 1.48
C LEU A 591 22.44 11.77 0.77
N ARG A 592 21.72 12.07 -0.32
CA ARG A 592 21.07 11.05 -1.18
C ARG A 592 22.09 9.99 -1.62
N ASP A 593 23.22 10.43 -2.16
CA ASP A 593 24.27 9.53 -2.66
C ASP A 593 24.92 8.73 -1.53
N ALA A 594 25.07 9.34 -0.34
CA ALA A 594 25.55 8.62 0.85
C ALA A 594 24.58 7.52 1.30
N LEU A 595 23.26 7.75 1.25
CA LEU A 595 22.25 6.75 1.57
C LEU A 595 22.20 5.64 0.52
N ALA A 596 22.23 5.99 -0.77
CA ALA A 596 22.22 5.02 -1.87
C ALA A 596 23.53 4.19 -1.97
N GLY A 597 24.66 4.78 -1.57
CA GLY A 597 25.99 4.18 -1.68
C GLY A 597 26.47 3.40 -0.44
N MET A 598 25.58 3.03 0.48
CA MET A 598 25.97 2.29 1.69
C MET A 598 26.44 0.87 1.34
N GLN A 599 27.74 0.61 1.51
CA GLN A 599 28.33 -0.71 1.27
C GLN A 599 28.26 -1.65 2.48
N LYS A 600 28.23 -1.08 3.69
CA LYS A 600 28.10 -1.84 4.94
C LYS A 600 26.67 -1.70 5.45
N PRO A 601 26.01 -2.79 5.84
CA PRO A 601 24.70 -2.71 6.46
C PRO A 601 24.73 -1.84 7.73
N PHE A 602 23.64 -1.12 7.96
CA PHE A 602 23.36 -0.47 9.23
C PHE A 602 22.80 -1.50 10.20
N GLU A 603 23.55 -1.85 11.24
CA GLU A 603 23.13 -2.78 12.30
C GLU A 603 22.06 -2.11 13.18
N GLY A 604 20.79 -2.39 12.89
CA GLY A 604 19.62 -1.75 13.49
C GLY A 604 18.79 -2.66 14.41
N ALA A 605 17.87 -2.04 15.14
CA ALA A 605 16.88 -2.68 16.00
C ALA A 605 15.98 -3.67 15.23
N ALA A 606 15.53 -3.28 14.03
CA ALA A 606 14.72 -4.07 13.13
C ALA A 606 15.55 -4.93 12.15
N GLY A 607 16.84 -5.10 12.44
CA GLY A 607 17.78 -5.89 11.64
C GLY A 607 18.68 -5.04 10.75
N ASP A 608 19.69 -5.71 10.21
CA ASP A 608 20.70 -5.10 9.35
C ASP A 608 20.04 -4.49 8.11
N THR A 609 20.19 -3.19 7.94
CA THR A 609 19.52 -2.42 6.90
C THR A 609 20.51 -1.97 5.84
N VAL A 610 20.22 -2.27 4.57
CA VAL A 610 20.89 -1.69 3.40
C VAL A 610 19.84 -1.21 2.41
N PHE A 611 20.07 -0.07 1.75
CA PHE A 611 19.20 0.32 0.65
C PHE A 611 19.61 -0.41 -0.63
N GLY A 612 18.66 -1.09 -1.26
CA GLY A 612 18.84 -1.69 -2.57
C GLY A 612 19.07 -0.62 -3.65
N LYS A 613 19.35 -1.07 -4.89
CA LYS A 613 19.45 -0.17 -6.05
C LYS A 613 18.14 0.57 -6.34
N ASP A 614 17.03 -0.03 -5.92
CA ASP A 614 15.68 0.50 -5.94
C ASP A 614 15.37 1.42 -4.74
N ARG A 615 16.33 1.66 -3.84
CA ARG A 615 16.19 2.49 -2.62
C ARG A 615 15.16 1.97 -1.61
N GLU A 616 14.73 0.73 -1.79
CA GLU A 616 13.97 -0.01 -0.80
C GLU A 616 14.94 -0.54 0.27
N ALA A 617 14.57 -0.40 1.54
CA ALA A 617 15.34 -1.01 2.62
C ALA A 617 15.23 -2.53 2.55
N GLN A 618 16.37 -3.18 2.39
CA GLN A 618 16.53 -4.62 2.49
C GLN A 618 16.90 -4.92 3.94
N LYS A 619 15.97 -5.59 4.64
CA LYS A 619 16.13 -6.01 6.03
C LYS A 619 15.84 -7.50 6.15
N PRO A 620 16.64 -8.27 6.90
CA PRO A 620 16.34 -9.67 7.16
C PRO A 620 15.12 -9.77 8.07
N PHE A 621 14.11 -10.54 7.65
CA PHE A 621 12.99 -10.88 8.51
C PHE A 621 13.45 -11.65 9.76
N PHE A 622 12.65 -11.56 10.82
CA PHE A 622 12.75 -12.43 11.98
C PHE A 622 11.95 -13.68 11.66
N TRP A 623 12.63 -14.81 11.45
CA TRP A 623 12.01 -16.08 11.16
C TRP A 623 11.60 -16.76 12.46
N LEU A 624 10.31 -16.98 12.62
CA LEU A 624 9.71 -17.39 13.89
C LEU A 624 9.01 -18.73 13.71
N TRP A 625 9.11 -19.57 14.74
CA TRP A 625 8.34 -20.79 14.81
C TRP A 625 7.77 -21.02 16.21
N VAL A 626 6.65 -21.74 16.27
CA VAL A 626 6.00 -22.09 17.53
C VAL A 626 6.55 -23.42 18.05
N ASN A 627 7.16 -23.39 19.22
CA ASN A 627 7.70 -24.57 19.89
C ASN A 627 7.34 -24.60 21.38
N ARG A 628 6.60 -25.63 21.79
CA ARG A 628 6.19 -25.91 23.18
C ARG A 628 5.63 -24.67 23.89
N GLY A 629 4.66 -24.02 23.26
CA GLY A 629 4.00 -22.83 23.83
C GLY A 629 4.87 -21.56 23.85
N THR A 630 5.94 -21.51 23.05
CA THR A 630 6.79 -20.33 22.88
C THR A 630 6.99 -19.99 21.42
N ILE A 631 7.20 -18.70 21.12
CA ILE A 631 7.62 -18.21 19.80
C ILE A 631 9.13 -18.05 19.85
N VAL A 632 9.83 -18.72 18.94
CA VAL A 632 11.30 -18.80 18.93
C VAL A 632 11.82 -18.34 17.58
N GLU A 633 12.88 -17.53 17.58
CA GLU A 633 13.60 -17.15 16.37
C GLU A 633 14.49 -18.30 15.87
N PHE A 634 14.56 -18.51 14.56
CA PHE A 634 15.48 -19.47 13.94
C PHE A 634 16.17 -18.88 12.70
N ASP A 635 17.30 -19.46 12.31
CA ASP A 635 18.01 -19.08 11.09
C ASP A 635 17.39 -19.78 9.87
N PRO A 636 16.79 -19.05 8.91
CA PRO A 636 16.19 -19.65 7.71
C PRO A 636 17.22 -20.32 6.78
N GLU A 637 18.51 -19.98 6.90
CA GLU A 637 19.55 -20.61 6.10
C GLU A 637 20.03 -21.93 6.69
N GLY A 638 19.86 -22.12 8.00
CA GLY A 638 20.16 -23.35 8.72
C GLY A 638 19.17 -24.50 8.44
N PRO A 639 19.33 -25.64 9.15
CA PRO A 639 18.36 -26.73 9.10
C PRO A 639 16.97 -26.25 9.55
N PRO A 640 15.89 -26.59 8.84
CA PRO A 640 14.56 -26.14 9.20
C PRO A 640 14.15 -26.71 10.58
N PRO A 641 13.43 -25.93 11.41
CA PRO A 641 12.99 -26.39 12.73
C PRO A 641 11.87 -27.44 12.67
N VAL A 642 11.31 -27.64 11.47
CA VAL A 642 10.27 -28.63 11.16
C VAL A 642 10.76 -29.58 10.07
N PRO A 643 10.30 -30.84 10.03
CA PRO A 643 10.65 -31.77 8.97
C PRO A 643 10.22 -31.26 7.58
N PRO A 644 11.03 -31.48 6.53
CA PRO A 644 10.59 -31.22 5.15
C PRO A 644 9.37 -32.06 4.77
N ALA A 645 8.53 -31.52 3.88
CA ALA A 645 7.40 -32.24 3.30
C ALA A 645 7.88 -33.49 2.54
N MET A 646 7.24 -34.62 2.83
CA MET A 646 7.51 -35.86 2.12
C MET A 646 6.94 -35.77 0.70
N PRO A 647 7.66 -36.25 -0.34
CA PRO A 647 7.14 -36.25 -1.70
C PRO A 647 5.81 -37.01 -1.78
N LEU A 648 4.84 -36.45 -2.49
CA LEU A 648 3.64 -37.16 -2.91
C LEU A 648 4.06 -38.48 -3.58
N ALA A 649 3.72 -39.63 -2.97
CA ALA A 649 3.78 -40.90 -3.69
C ALA A 649 2.91 -40.75 -4.94
N ALA A 650 3.45 -41.09 -6.12
CA ALA A 650 2.69 -41.08 -7.35
C ALA A 650 1.39 -41.88 -7.11
N ALA A 651 0.24 -41.28 -7.42
CA ALA A 651 -1.02 -42.00 -7.35
C ALA A 651 -0.85 -43.31 -8.13
N PRO A 652 -1.24 -44.47 -7.58
CA PRO A 652 -1.20 -45.71 -8.35
C PRO A 652 -2.00 -45.46 -9.62
N ALA A 653 -1.35 -45.61 -10.78
CA ALA A 653 -2.02 -45.52 -12.07
C ALA A 653 -3.22 -46.46 -12.04
N LYS A 654 -4.43 -45.89 -12.07
CA LYS A 654 -5.67 -46.66 -12.20
C LYS A 654 -5.91 -46.99 -13.66
#